data_AF-A0A7W1FHN9-F1
#
_entry.id   AF-A0A7W1FHN9-F1
#
_cell.length_a   1.000
_cell.length_b   1.000
_cell.length_c   1.000
_cell.angle_alpha   90.00
_cell.angle_beta   90.00
_cell.angle_gamma   90.00
#
_symmetry.space_group_name_H-M   'P 1'
#
loop_
_entity.id
_entity.type
_entity.pdbx_description
1 polymer ?
#
loop_
_entity_poly.entity_id
_entity_poly.type
_entity_poly.pdbx_seq_one_letter_code
_entity_poly.pdbx_strand_id
1 'polypeptide(L)'
;MSRRSRFWWRSILTIALAVVAVVSVWSWWVQPETTQLGFARIPGGARSSVILTNQDAAAPRNQASVAWRMHLRIDAALKPPGPAWLMFEGGRAGDGYELQWQPSRLSLTLTRGNPALVLGVTSLDHFPQQVVLVRHGFRVEVWADEVRVLNVFDPQTTPAASAWGFQAAGPMEGSTVSLHDDRHVLPVSTVEALSGNAVTLQRLLSDPQQPDHALFITRQALVLDAEKNPTEKSAAVRAAAVAIGAFNAKDPILAELRQWLAWGDAQVALVRQDLDAAKRTSDAVQELIRLAGAHPVSESAGLAMELLDRLVRTGSRPPYRAPEDVVRWRDQWFATLAACATAALAHSSSAIPEEWRWQLRLIIHGAECLRGGTRQPTPAEAPEWVASRWRAFAGGNPGGASFSSPIPLLAEERNPMRPALERLIQLAAFEPGGLAAVSMRAAIVDALDTAAPPHAGPETITEQYRLNRARALEATRASTAPAREATLAQAILALNGIGDPSAALRELDPDENHRLPTGDGSVPLARRDPLAYALYRLLRHRWQGSTPGHPDSPFAPKEQVPEALVSPFGRLLSGRPEATHEAWITDPTVLPPVQALAAALAMQEVLRLDARPPNWSLLDQVPCFTLPLRLMKPASGSPDDKLPGIPTVVP
;
A
#
# COMPACT_ATOMS: atom_id res chain seq x y z
N MET A 1 31.93 21.41 64.60
CA MET A 1 32.72 20.30 64.01
C MET A 1 34.14 20.30 64.57
N SER A 2 34.50 19.28 65.35
CA SER A 2 35.82 19.14 65.97
C SER A 2 36.91 18.94 64.90
N ARG A 3 38.17 19.30 65.19
CA ARG A 3 39.31 19.08 64.26
C ARG A 3 39.39 17.62 63.76
N ARG A 4 38.97 16.65 64.58
CA ARG A 4 38.87 15.23 64.22
C ARG A 4 37.83 14.97 63.13
N SER A 5 36.67 15.64 63.14
CA SER A 5 35.64 15.41 62.11
C SER A 5 36.06 15.95 60.74
N ARG A 6 36.82 17.06 60.69
CA ARG A 6 37.33 17.61 59.42
C ARG A 6 38.44 16.75 58.81
N PHE A 7 39.28 16.15 59.64
CA PHE A 7 40.30 15.20 59.18
C PHE A 7 39.66 13.94 58.60
N TRP A 8 38.68 13.37 59.31
CA TRP A 8 37.99 12.16 58.89
C TRP A 8 37.21 12.35 57.58
N TRP A 9 36.51 13.48 57.41
CA TRP A 9 35.83 13.83 56.16
C TRP A 9 36.78 14.02 54.98
N ARG A 10 37.95 14.65 55.20
CA ARG A 10 38.97 14.80 54.15
C ARG A 10 39.50 13.43 53.72
N SER A 11 39.82 12.55 54.66
CA SER A 11 40.30 11.20 54.35
C SER A 11 39.28 10.38 53.55
N ILE A 12 37.99 10.45 53.90
CA ILE A 12 36.94 9.75 53.14
C ILE A 12 36.78 10.31 51.74
N LEU A 13 36.80 11.65 51.59
CA LEU A 13 36.70 12.28 50.28
C LEU A 13 37.90 11.90 49.39
N THR A 14 39.11 11.87 49.94
CA THR A 14 40.32 11.47 49.21
C THR A 14 40.26 10.00 48.80
N ILE A 15 39.78 9.11 49.67
CA ILE A 15 39.60 7.69 49.34
C ILE A 15 38.52 7.53 48.26
N ALA A 16 37.38 8.23 48.37
CA ALA A 16 36.33 8.19 47.37
C ALA A 16 36.80 8.69 45.99
N LEU A 17 37.54 9.80 45.95
CA LEU A 17 38.17 10.32 44.73
C LEU A 17 39.19 9.35 44.15
N ALA A 18 40.00 8.72 44.99
CA ALA A 18 40.97 7.71 44.54
C ALA A 18 40.27 6.47 43.98
N VAL A 19 39.19 6.00 44.61
CA VAL A 19 38.39 4.88 44.11
C VAL A 19 37.72 5.23 42.79
N VAL A 20 37.11 6.42 42.66
CA VAL A 20 36.52 6.87 41.40
C VAL A 20 37.59 6.96 40.30
N ALA A 21 38.76 7.55 40.58
CA ALA A 21 39.84 7.65 39.61
C ALA A 21 40.38 6.27 39.19
N VAL A 22 40.56 5.34 40.14
CA VAL A 22 41.02 3.97 39.85
C VAL A 22 39.97 3.20 39.06
N VAL A 23 38.69 3.30 39.41
CA VAL A 23 37.60 2.65 38.67
C VAL A 23 37.46 3.25 37.28
N SER A 24 37.60 4.57 37.10
CA SER A 24 37.58 5.22 35.79
C SER A 24 38.76 4.79 34.92
N VAL A 25 40.00 4.80 35.46
CA VAL A 25 41.20 4.35 34.72
C VAL A 25 41.13 2.87 34.40
N TRP A 26 40.68 2.03 35.33
CA TRP A 26 40.50 0.60 35.10
C TRP A 26 39.41 0.35 34.06
N SER A 27 38.28 1.05 34.12
CA SER A 27 37.22 0.95 33.11
C SER A 27 37.70 1.36 31.71
N TRP A 28 38.62 2.34 31.62
CA TRP A 28 39.24 2.78 30.37
C TRP A 28 40.26 1.77 29.83
N TRP A 29 41.08 1.16 30.69
CA TRP A 29 42.04 0.10 30.34
C TRP A 29 41.38 -1.24 29.99
N VAL A 30 40.19 -1.50 30.54
CA VAL A 30 39.43 -2.74 30.31
C VAL A 30 38.42 -2.59 29.17
N GLN A 31 38.30 -1.42 28.52
CA GLN A 31 37.52 -1.35 27.30
C GLN A 31 38.15 -2.27 26.26
N PRO A 32 37.45 -3.32 25.80
CA PRO A 32 37.99 -4.18 24.77
C PRO A 32 38.24 -3.33 23.52
N GLU A 33 39.45 -3.42 22.98
CA GLU A 33 39.84 -2.65 21.79
C GLU A 33 38.91 -3.02 20.62
N THR A 34 37.97 -2.14 20.29
CA THR A 34 37.22 -2.21 19.04
C THR A 34 38.23 -2.12 17.90
N THR A 35 38.35 -3.18 17.11
CA THR A 35 39.37 -3.25 16.08
C THR A 35 38.89 -2.51 14.83
N GLN A 36 39.59 -1.46 14.43
CA GLN A 36 39.28 -0.74 13.19
C GLN A 36 39.56 -1.63 11.97
N LEU A 37 38.52 -1.86 11.15
CA LEU A 37 38.58 -2.63 9.90
C LEU A 37 38.90 -1.75 8.69
N GLY A 38 38.44 -0.50 8.70
CA GLY A 38 38.60 0.40 7.58
C GLY A 38 38.45 1.87 7.98
N PHE A 39 39.07 2.75 7.19
CA PHE A 39 38.97 4.19 7.35
C PHE A 39 39.10 4.88 5.99
N ALA A 40 38.30 5.91 5.78
CA ALA A 40 38.37 6.74 4.61
C ALA A 40 38.00 8.19 4.96
N ARG A 41 38.68 9.13 4.28
CA ARG A 41 38.22 10.51 4.20
C ARG A 41 37.25 10.63 3.03
N ILE A 42 36.15 11.35 3.22
CA ILE A 42 35.16 11.54 2.16
C ILE A 42 35.76 12.49 1.12
N PRO A 43 35.82 12.08 -0.17
CA PRO A 43 36.42 12.91 -1.21
C PRO A 43 35.57 14.16 -1.48
N GLY A 44 36.25 15.27 -1.82
CA GLY A 44 35.58 16.50 -2.27
C GLY A 44 34.93 16.30 -3.64
N GLY A 45 33.67 16.75 -3.80
CA GLY A 45 32.92 16.63 -5.06
C GLY A 45 31.42 16.85 -4.89
N ALA A 46 30.71 17.01 -6.02
CA ALA A 46 29.26 17.20 -6.03
C ALA A 46 28.48 15.95 -5.59
N ARG A 47 29.07 14.76 -5.77
CA ARG A 47 28.62 13.49 -5.19
C ARG A 47 29.84 12.73 -4.73
N SER A 48 29.81 12.25 -3.49
CA SER A 48 30.90 11.47 -2.91
C SER A 48 30.39 10.08 -2.52
N SER A 49 31.22 9.07 -2.74
CA SER A 49 30.93 7.68 -2.39
C SER A 49 32.20 7.01 -1.90
N VAL A 50 32.08 6.23 -0.84
CA VAL A 50 33.16 5.46 -0.22
C VAL A 50 32.63 4.06 0.06
N ILE A 51 33.43 3.04 -0.26
CA ILE A 51 33.19 1.66 0.15
C ILE A 51 34.36 1.22 1.02
N LEU A 52 34.04 0.69 2.20
CA LEU A 52 34.96 0.04 3.11
C LEU A 52 34.73 -1.46 3.01
N THR A 53 35.79 -2.23 2.79
CA THR A 53 35.73 -3.70 2.77
C THR A 53 36.70 -4.25 3.80
N ASN A 54 36.42 -5.46 4.30
CA ASN A 54 37.35 -6.15 5.18
C ASN A 54 38.22 -7.19 4.45
N GLN A 55 38.12 -7.28 3.11
CA GLN A 55 38.82 -8.30 2.32
C GLN A 55 40.34 -8.25 2.49
N ASP A 56 40.89 -7.06 2.72
CA ASP A 56 42.32 -6.84 2.88
C ASP A 56 42.82 -7.02 4.33
N ALA A 57 41.93 -7.33 5.28
CA ALA A 57 42.29 -7.51 6.69
C ALA A 57 42.91 -8.91 6.96
N ALA A 58 43.74 -9.04 8.00
CA ALA A 58 44.27 -10.34 8.41
C ALA A 58 43.16 -11.23 9.01
N ALA A 59 43.21 -12.55 8.76
CA ALA A 59 42.26 -13.49 9.35
C ALA A 59 42.27 -13.40 10.91
N PRO A 60 41.10 -13.53 11.58
CA PRO A 60 39.76 -13.81 11.05
C PRO A 60 38.98 -12.54 10.61
N ARG A 61 39.65 -11.38 10.52
CA ARG A 61 39.02 -10.08 10.27
C ARG A 61 38.52 -9.92 8.83
N ASN A 62 39.10 -10.68 7.89
CA ASN A 62 38.62 -10.78 6.51
C ASN A 62 37.31 -11.56 6.31
N GLN A 63 36.76 -12.14 7.38
CA GLN A 63 35.48 -12.82 7.31
C GLN A 63 34.32 -11.85 7.47
N ALA A 64 33.21 -12.12 6.79
CA ALA A 64 31.99 -11.33 6.94
C ALA A 64 31.56 -11.24 8.42
N SER A 65 31.09 -10.06 8.83
CA SER A 65 30.75 -9.77 10.22
C SER A 65 29.25 -9.52 10.42
N VAL A 66 28.75 -10.05 11.53
CA VAL A 66 27.38 -9.81 12.06
C VAL A 66 27.40 -8.80 13.22
N ALA A 67 28.58 -8.28 13.56
CA ALA A 67 28.79 -7.31 14.63
C ALA A 67 29.81 -6.25 14.20
N TRP A 68 29.34 -5.04 13.99
CA TRP A 68 30.16 -3.95 13.49
C TRP A 68 29.60 -2.60 13.93
N ARG A 69 30.45 -1.58 13.90
CA ARG A 69 30.02 -0.19 14.02
C ARG A 69 30.66 0.66 12.95
N MET A 70 29.88 1.54 12.34
CA MET A 70 30.34 2.52 11.37
C MET A 70 30.20 3.91 11.97
N HIS A 71 31.31 4.65 12.05
CA HIS A 71 31.36 6.01 12.54
C HIS A 71 31.48 6.96 11.35
N LEU A 72 30.56 7.91 11.26
CA LEU A 72 30.67 9.11 10.45
C LEU A 72 31.04 10.28 11.38
N ARG A 73 32.21 10.88 11.14
CA ARG A 73 32.59 12.15 11.76
C ARG A 73 32.50 13.25 10.71
N ILE A 74 31.60 14.19 10.94
CA ILE A 74 31.33 15.29 10.03
C ILE A 74 32.32 16.42 10.31
N ASP A 75 32.88 17.02 9.27
CA ASP A 75 33.76 18.16 9.40
C ASP A 75 33.04 19.32 10.09
N ALA A 76 33.65 19.89 11.13
CA ALA A 76 33.11 21.03 11.85
C ALA A 76 33.00 22.29 10.98
N ALA A 77 33.75 22.35 9.87
CA ALA A 77 33.63 23.44 8.89
C ALA A 77 32.40 23.29 7.96
N LEU A 78 31.74 22.13 7.94
CA LEU A 78 30.58 21.91 7.08
C LEU A 78 29.38 22.72 7.58
N LYS A 79 28.83 23.58 6.72
CA LYS A 79 27.68 24.43 7.06
C LYS A 79 26.44 23.56 7.35
N PRO A 80 25.83 23.65 8.55
CA PRO A 80 24.57 22.97 8.85
C PRO A 80 23.43 23.43 7.91
N PRO A 81 22.46 22.55 7.56
CA PRO A 81 22.32 21.15 7.98
C PRO A 81 23.08 20.12 7.12
N GLY A 82 24.08 20.57 6.35
CA GLY A 82 24.82 19.72 5.42
C GLY A 82 23.97 19.17 4.26
N PRO A 83 24.58 18.42 3.32
CA PRO A 83 23.84 17.70 2.29
C PRO A 83 23.19 16.43 2.84
N ALA A 84 22.24 15.86 2.10
CA ALA A 84 21.73 14.51 2.38
C ALA A 84 22.85 13.48 2.22
N TRP A 85 22.82 12.43 3.05
CA TRP A 85 23.78 11.34 3.00
C TRP A 85 23.17 10.01 3.44
N LEU A 86 23.84 8.92 3.06
CA LEU A 86 23.45 7.54 3.28
C LEU A 86 24.64 6.73 3.77
N MET A 87 24.48 6.07 4.92
CA MET A 87 25.37 5.03 5.45
C MET A 87 24.71 3.68 5.19
N PHE A 88 25.42 2.69 4.63
CA PHE A 88 24.81 1.39 4.34
C PHE A 88 25.74 0.20 4.58
N GLU A 89 25.12 -0.93 4.86
CA GLU A 89 25.71 -2.25 4.93
C GLU A 89 25.59 -2.96 3.57
N GLY A 90 26.67 -3.64 3.17
CA GLY A 90 26.77 -4.36 1.91
C GLY A 90 27.57 -3.62 0.84
N GLY A 91 27.66 -4.22 -0.35
CA GLY A 91 28.44 -3.67 -1.46
C GLY A 91 27.75 -2.48 -2.15
N ARG A 92 26.44 -2.36 -1.96
CA ARG A 92 25.61 -1.27 -2.48
C ARG A 92 24.44 -0.97 -1.55
N ALA A 93 23.87 0.21 -1.71
CA ALA A 93 22.62 0.60 -1.06
C ALA A 93 21.52 -0.47 -1.28
N GLY A 94 21.03 -1.00 -0.17
CA GLY A 94 19.90 -1.91 -0.08
C GLY A 94 20.25 -3.38 -0.02
N ASP A 95 21.52 -3.73 0.02
CA ASP A 95 21.96 -5.09 0.32
C ASP A 95 21.76 -5.43 1.81
N GLY A 96 21.82 -4.44 2.70
CA GLY A 96 21.68 -4.61 4.14
C GLY A 96 20.96 -3.46 4.83
N TYR A 97 21.37 -3.11 6.06
CA TYR A 97 20.87 -1.93 6.77
C TYR A 97 21.34 -0.64 6.12
N GLU A 98 20.48 0.38 6.12
CA GLU A 98 20.78 1.72 5.62
C GLU A 98 20.31 2.78 6.61
N LEU A 99 21.15 3.78 6.85
CA LEU A 99 20.85 4.95 7.67
C LEU A 99 20.96 6.21 6.80
N GLN A 100 19.85 6.90 6.63
CA GLN A 100 19.76 8.09 5.78
C GLN A 100 19.55 9.36 6.61
N TRP A 101 20.28 10.42 6.26
CA TRP A 101 20.07 11.78 6.79
C TRP A 101 19.21 12.63 5.88
N GLN A 102 18.24 13.31 6.47
CA GLN A 102 17.32 14.20 5.78
C GLN A 102 17.49 15.64 6.30
N PRO A 103 18.29 16.48 5.61
CA PRO A 103 18.66 17.81 6.11
C PRO A 103 17.47 18.76 6.27
N SER A 104 16.45 18.64 5.41
CA SER A 104 15.24 19.47 5.47
C SER A 104 14.39 19.25 6.72
N ARG A 105 14.62 18.14 7.45
CA ARG A 105 13.84 17.72 8.62
C ARG A 105 14.68 17.49 9.87
N LEU A 106 15.99 17.60 9.72
CA LEU A 106 16.95 17.17 10.72
C LEU A 106 16.65 15.76 11.23
N SER A 107 16.38 14.80 10.33
CA SER A 107 15.97 13.45 10.74
C SER A 107 16.87 12.34 10.18
N LEU A 108 16.87 11.22 10.90
CA LEU A 108 17.55 9.99 10.56
C LEU A 108 16.51 8.88 10.34
N THR A 109 16.61 8.19 9.20
CA THR A 109 15.74 7.07 8.82
C THR A 109 16.58 5.80 8.71
N LEU A 110 16.28 4.79 9.53
CA LEU A 110 16.90 3.46 9.47
C LEU A 110 15.99 2.51 8.69
N THR A 111 16.53 1.88 7.64
CA THR A 111 15.86 0.88 6.82
C THR A 111 16.67 -0.41 6.75
N ARG A 112 16.00 -1.54 6.53
CA ARG A 112 16.62 -2.77 6.05
C ARG A 112 16.27 -2.95 4.58
N GLY A 113 17.26 -3.24 3.74
CA GLY A 113 17.08 -3.52 2.33
C GLY A 113 16.44 -4.89 2.01
N ASN A 114 15.80 -4.96 0.84
CA ASN A 114 15.33 -6.16 0.13
C ASN A 114 14.57 -7.24 0.96
N PRO A 115 13.24 -7.08 1.15
CA PRO A 115 12.42 -5.92 0.82
C PRO A 115 12.70 -4.75 1.77
N ALA A 116 12.45 -3.51 1.31
CA ALA A 116 12.63 -2.32 2.12
C ALA A 116 11.69 -2.37 3.34
N LEU A 117 12.25 -2.44 4.54
CA LEU A 117 11.53 -2.37 5.80
C LEU A 117 12.06 -1.19 6.62
N VAL A 118 11.18 -0.27 7.01
CA VAL A 118 11.55 0.85 7.88
C VAL A 118 11.65 0.34 9.31
N LEU A 119 12.81 0.51 9.92
CA LEU A 119 13.10 0.01 11.26
C LEU A 119 12.94 1.11 12.32
N GLY A 120 13.13 2.37 11.94
CA GLY A 120 12.90 3.50 12.82
C GLY A 120 13.18 4.83 12.15
N VAL A 121 12.52 5.88 12.62
CA VAL A 121 12.78 7.26 12.19
C VAL A 121 12.82 8.17 13.40
N THR A 122 13.86 8.99 13.50
CA THR A 122 14.05 9.93 14.60
C THR A 122 14.39 11.32 14.08
N SER A 123 13.91 12.35 14.78
CA SER A 123 14.31 13.73 14.56
C SER A 123 15.47 14.06 15.51
N LEU A 124 16.30 14.99 15.09
CA LEU A 124 17.37 15.59 15.88
C LEU A 124 17.09 17.10 16.01
N ASP A 125 17.53 17.68 17.12
CA ASP A 125 17.36 19.12 17.37
C ASP A 125 18.34 19.97 16.54
N HIS A 126 19.41 19.36 16.04
CA HIS A 126 20.47 20.01 15.27
C HIS A 126 21.13 19.05 14.27
N PHE A 127 21.98 19.60 13.40
CA PHE A 127 22.81 18.80 12.50
C PHE A 127 23.94 18.13 13.29
N PRO A 128 24.03 16.78 13.29
CA PRO A 128 24.97 16.07 14.14
C PRO A 128 26.42 16.27 13.67
N GLN A 129 27.37 16.29 14.61
CA GLN A 129 28.80 16.28 14.29
C GLN A 129 29.35 14.86 14.17
N GLN A 130 28.73 13.91 14.87
CA GLN A 130 29.07 12.50 14.80
C GLN A 130 27.82 11.64 14.72
N VAL A 131 27.82 10.67 13.82
CA VAL A 131 26.80 9.62 13.75
C VAL A 131 27.47 8.26 13.80
N VAL A 132 26.92 7.35 14.60
CA VAL A 132 27.38 5.96 14.69
C VAL A 132 26.21 5.03 14.42
N LEU A 133 26.36 4.21 13.37
CA LEU A 133 25.46 3.10 13.09
C LEU A 133 26.10 1.82 13.61
N VAL A 134 25.41 1.13 14.52
CA VAL A 134 25.92 -0.09 15.18
C VAL A 134 24.99 -1.24 14.84
N ARG A 135 25.56 -2.37 14.45
CA ARG A 135 24.85 -3.65 14.38
C ARG A 135 25.53 -4.63 15.32
N HIS A 136 24.78 -5.19 16.27
CA HIS A 136 25.21 -6.27 17.15
C HIS A 136 24.23 -7.43 17.03
N GLY A 137 24.47 -8.28 16.03
CA GLY A 137 23.62 -9.43 15.74
C GLY A 137 22.23 -8.99 15.30
N PHE A 138 21.25 -9.15 16.20
CA PHE A 138 19.85 -8.77 16.00
C PHE A 138 19.54 -7.31 16.38
N ARG A 139 20.43 -6.65 17.13
CA ARG A 139 20.21 -5.27 17.58
C ARG A 139 20.89 -4.30 16.62
N VAL A 140 20.17 -3.26 16.24
CA VAL A 140 20.70 -2.14 15.45
C VAL A 140 20.48 -0.85 16.22
N GLU A 141 21.54 -0.10 16.44
CA GLU A 141 21.50 1.15 17.18
C GLU A 141 22.01 2.29 16.32
N VAL A 142 21.46 3.48 16.55
CA VAL A 142 21.93 4.72 15.95
C VAL A 142 22.22 5.70 17.07
N TRP A 143 23.43 6.24 17.05
CA TRP A 143 23.90 7.26 17.96
C TRP A 143 24.20 8.53 17.19
N ALA A 144 23.75 9.67 17.69
CA ALA A 144 24.06 10.99 17.17
C ALA A 144 24.64 11.83 18.31
N ASP A 145 25.84 12.38 18.12
CA ASP A 145 26.57 13.16 19.13
C ASP A 145 26.57 12.51 20.52
N GLU A 146 26.93 11.22 20.55
CA GLU A 146 27.01 10.38 21.78
C GLU A 146 25.67 10.07 22.45
N VAL A 147 24.54 10.51 21.88
CA VAL A 147 23.19 10.17 22.34
C VAL A 147 22.61 9.06 21.48
N ARG A 148 22.10 7.99 22.11
CA ARG A 148 21.39 6.93 21.39
C ARG A 148 20.01 7.43 20.96
N VAL A 149 19.81 7.56 19.66
CA VAL A 149 18.58 8.11 19.07
C VAL A 149 17.66 7.04 18.48
N LEU A 150 18.21 5.87 18.11
CA LEU A 150 17.42 4.68 17.76
C LEU A 150 18.03 3.44 18.40
N ASN A 151 17.17 2.52 18.84
CA ASN A 151 17.53 1.21 19.36
C ASN A 151 16.48 0.22 18.86
N VAL A 152 16.81 -0.53 17.82
CA VAL A 152 15.87 -1.40 17.10
C VAL A 152 16.27 -2.85 17.25
N PHE A 153 15.26 -3.71 17.33
CA PHE A 153 15.42 -5.14 17.34
C PHE A 153 14.93 -5.75 16.01
N ASP A 154 15.81 -6.44 15.28
CA ASP A 154 15.50 -7.13 14.02
C ASP A 154 15.90 -8.62 14.08
N PRO A 155 14.98 -9.53 14.45
CA PRO A 155 15.21 -10.97 14.49
C PRO A 155 15.41 -11.60 13.10
N GLN A 156 14.88 -10.98 12.05
CA GLN A 156 15.04 -11.50 10.69
C GLN A 156 16.45 -11.21 10.17
N THR A 157 17.03 -10.05 10.51
CA THR A 157 18.39 -9.53 10.22
C THR A 157 18.96 -9.79 8.81
N THR A 158 19.92 -8.98 8.40
CA THR A 158 20.66 -9.17 7.14
C THR A 158 21.73 -10.27 7.28
N PRO A 159 22.23 -10.87 6.18
CA PRO A 159 23.42 -11.72 6.22
C PRO A 159 24.64 -10.99 6.82
N ALA A 160 25.68 -11.74 7.18
CA ALA A 160 26.95 -11.14 7.60
C ALA A 160 27.54 -10.29 6.46
N ALA A 161 27.98 -9.07 6.77
CA ALA A 161 28.48 -8.14 5.77
C ALA A 161 30.01 -8.23 5.62
N SER A 162 30.50 -8.09 4.40
CA SER A 162 31.94 -7.97 4.07
C SER A 162 32.30 -6.61 3.46
N ALA A 163 31.30 -5.77 3.23
CA ALA A 163 31.44 -4.43 2.68
C ALA A 163 30.42 -3.50 3.35
N TRP A 164 30.78 -2.22 3.42
CA TRP A 164 29.98 -1.14 3.96
C TRP A 164 30.25 0.11 3.12
N GLY A 165 29.32 1.05 3.10
CA GLY A 165 29.51 2.23 2.30
C GLY A 165 28.87 3.48 2.86
N PHE A 166 29.31 4.59 2.27
CA PHE A 166 28.81 5.92 2.52
C PHE A 166 28.62 6.65 1.20
N GLN A 167 27.51 7.36 1.06
CA GLN A 167 27.20 8.21 -0.08
C GLN A 167 26.69 9.57 0.41
N ALA A 168 27.08 10.65 -0.26
CA ALA A 168 26.50 11.98 -0.03
C ALA A 168 26.06 12.64 -1.33
N ALA A 169 24.91 13.33 -1.26
CA ALA A 169 24.29 14.06 -2.36
C ALA A 169 24.98 15.41 -2.65
N GLY A 170 25.97 15.80 -1.84
CA GLY A 170 26.71 17.04 -1.94
C GLY A 170 28.10 16.94 -1.30
N PRO A 171 28.86 18.05 -1.29
CA PRO A 171 30.22 18.05 -0.77
C PRO A 171 30.25 17.84 0.74
N MET A 172 31.08 16.89 1.19
CA MET A 172 31.37 16.59 2.60
C MET A 172 32.89 16.40 2.80
N GLU A 173 33.70 17.17 2.07
CA GLU A 173 35.16 17.16 2.21
C GLU A 173 35.57 17.39 3.68
N GLY A 174 36.64 16.75 4.12
CA GLY A 174 37.12 16.80 5.51
C GLY A 174 36.39 15.85 6.46
N SER A 175 35.17 15.41 6.12
CA SER A 175 34.44 14.40 6.89
C SER A 175 35.08 13.02 6.72
N THR A 176 34.91 12.13 7.69
CA THR A 176 35.54 10.80 7.71
C THR A 176 34.55 9.70 8.06
N VAL A 177 34.78 8.52 7.48
CA VAL A 177 34.04 7.30 7.82
C VAL A 177 35.04 6.25 8.29
N SER A 178 34.75 5.60 9.40
CA SER A 178 35.52 4.46 9.90
C SER A 178 34.61 3.30 10.27
N LEU A 179 35.13 2.10 10.10
CA LEU A 179 34.44 0.85 10.38
C LEU A 179 35.23 0.07 11.42
N HIS A 180 34.53 -0.48 12.41
CA HIS A 180 35.13 -1.29 13.47
C HIS A 180 34.42 -2.62 13.62
N ASP A 181 35.18 -3.64 13.97
CA ASP A 181 34.74 -5.00 14.24
C ASP A 181 34.38 -5.17 15.72
N ASP A 182 33.12 -5.51 15.97
CA ASP A 182 32.56 -5.67 17.30
C ASP A 182 32.21 -7.14 17.60
N ARG A 183 32.69 -8.11 16.81
CA ARG A 183 32.38 -9.54 17.02
C ARG A 183 32.72 -10.05 18.42
N HIS A 184 33.72 -9.46 19.08
CA HIS A 184 34.11 -9.80 20.44
C HIS A 184 33.05 -9.39 21.50
N VAL A 185 32.13 -8.50 21.17
CA VAL A 185 31.06 -8.02 22.07
C VAL A 185 29.89 -9.00 22.12
N LEU A 186 29.72 -9.82 21.07
CA LEU A 186 28.64 -10.80 21.00
C LEU A 186 29.02 -12.13 21.67
N PRO A 187 28.05 -12.83 22.30
CA PRO A 187 28.24 -14.22 22.68
C PRO A 187 28.61 -15.08 21.47
N VAL A 188 29.52 -16.04 21.67
CA VAL A 188 29.99 -16.95 20.60
C VAL A 188 28.81 -17.67 19.93
N SER A 189 27.82 -18.10 20.72
CA SER A 189 26.62 -18.74 20.19
C SER A 189 25.81 -17.85 19.25
N THR A 190 25.74 -16.54 19.51
CA THR A 190 25.00 -15.58 18.68
C THR A 190 25.74 -15.35 17.36
N VAL A 191 27.07 -15.25 17.40
CA VAL A 191 27.91 -15.16 16.20
C VAL A 191 27.74 -16.41 15.34
N GLU A 192 27.81 -17.59 15.96
CA GLU A 192 27.62 -18.87 15.30
C GLU A 192 26.22 -19.02 14.68
N ALA A 193 25.15 -18.66 15.41
CA ALA A 193 23.77 -18.69 14.91
C ALA A 193 23.55 -17.80 13.68
N LEU A 194 24.22 -16.65 13.63
CA LEU A 194 24.07 -15.65 12.57
C LEU A 194 25.03 -15.85 11.40
N SER A 195 26.10 -16.64 11.58
CA SER A 195 27.08 -16.98 10.55
C SER A 195 26.53 -17.80 9.35
N GLY A 196 25.27 -18.24 9.40
CA GLY A 196 24.61 -18.96 8.31
C GLY A 196 24.73 -20.49 8.34
N ASN A 197 25.30 -21.08 9.40
CA ASN A 197 25.36 -22.53 9.55
C ASN A 197 24.03 -23.09 10.11
N ALA A 198 23.21 -23.67 9.24
CA ALA A 198 21.91 -24.25 9.60
C ALA A 198 22.02 -25.37 10.66
N VAL A 199 23.09 -26.17 10.64
CA VAL A 199 23.32 -27.24 11.63
C VAL A 199 23.59 -26.64 13.00
N THR A 200 24.37 -25.56 13.06
CA THR A 200 24.64 -24.86 14.31
C THR A 200 23.37 -24.21 14.87
N LEU A 201 22.59 -23.52 14.02
CA LEU A 201 21.31 -22.96 14.44
C LEU A 201 20.36 -24.04 15.00
N GLN A 202 20.27 -25.21 14.35
CA GLN A 202 19.44 -26.31 14.83
C GLN A 202 19.90 -26.87 16.18
N ARG A 203 21.22 -26.94 16.41
CA ARG A 203 21.79 -27.35 17.70
C ARG A 203 21.42 -26.37 18.81
N LEU A 204 21.58 -25.07 18.55
CA LEU A 204 21.24 -24.00 19.49
C LEU A 204 19.73 -24.01 19.82
N LEU A 205 18.88 -24.21 18.82
CA LEU A 205 17.43 -24.34 19.01
C LEU A 205 17.00 -25.56 19.82
N SER A 206 17.85 -26.59 19.91
CA SER A 206 17.58 -27.81 20.67
C SER A 206 17.81 -27.64 22.18
N ASP A 207 18.36 -26.50 22.63
CA ASP A 207 18.56 -26.17 24.03
C ASP A 207 17.66 -24.98 24.46
N PRO A 208 16.47 -25.25 25.04
CA PRO A 208 15.56 -24.20 25.51
C PRO A 208 16.11 -23.35 26.66
N GLN A 209 17.18 -23.78 27.34
CA GLN A 209 17.79 -23.02 28.44
C GLN A 209 18.80 -21.99 27.94
N GLN A 210 19.10 -21.97 26.65
CA GLN A 210 20.02 -21.00 26.08
C GLN A 210 19.47 -19.57 26.23
N PRO A 211 20.30 -18.58 26.65
CA PRO A 211 19.85 -17.20 26.90
C PRO A 211 19.15 -16.54 25.71
N ASP A 212 19.59 -16.85 24.49
CA ASP A 212 19.07 -16.27 23.24
C ASP A 212 18.06 -17.19 22.52
N HIS A 213 17.57 -18.25 23.17
CA HIS A 213 16.69 -19.24 22.53
C HIS A 213 15.46 -18.61 21.89
N ALA A 214 14.81 -17.67 22.60
CA ALA A 214 13.65 -16.92 22.09
C ALA A 214 13.98 -16.13 20.82
N LEU A 215 15.21 -15.62 20.68
CA LEU A 215 15.67 -14.89 19.50
C LEU A 215 15.88 -15.85 18.33
N PHE A 216 16.56 -16.96 18.57
CA PHE A 216 16.87 -17.94 17.53
C PHE A 216 15.61 -18.59 16.97
N ILE A 217 14.64 -18.95 17.82
CA ILE A 217 13.40 -19.57 17.36
C ILE A 217 12.52 -18.57 16.59
N THR A 218 12.50 -17.29 17.01
CA THR A 218 11.82 -16.23 16.27
C THR A 218 12.48 -16.00 14.91
N ARG A 219 13.82 -15.93 14.86
CA ARG A 219 14.58 -15.85 13.61
C ARG A 219 14.20 -16.98 12.66
N GLN A 220 14.23 -18.22 13.14
CA GLN A 220 13.91 -19.40 12.32
C GLN A 220 12.52 -19.26 11.69
N ALA A 221 11.54 -18.80 12.46
CA ALA A 221 10.18 -18.57 11.95
C ALA A 221 10.11 -17.46 10.89
N LEU A 222 10.86 -16.37 11.05
CA LEU A 222 10.76 -15.19 10.19
C LEU A 222 11.58 -15.28 8.90
N VAL A 223 12.69 -16.03 8.91
CA VAL A 223 13.53 -16.24 7.72
C VAL A 223 12.83 -17.13 6.68
N LEU A 224 11.86 -17.96 7.11
CA LEU A 224 11.05 -18.73 6.18
C LEU A 224 10.20 -17.81 5.29
N ASP A 225 10.23 -18.09 4.00
CA ASP A 225 9.43 -17.38 2.99
C ASP A 225 7.99 -17.90 3.02
N ALA A 226 7.04 -17.03 3.34
CA ALA A 226 5.62 -17.37 3.43
C ALA A 226 5.06 -17.83 2.09
N GLU A 227 5.57 -17.31 0.96
CA GLU A 227 5.10 -17.64 -0.38
C GLU A 227 5.59 -19.02 -0.83
N LYS A 228 6.78 -19.43 -0.38
CA LYS A 228 7.37 -20.73 -0.74
C LYS A 228 6.99 -21.85 0.22
N ASN A 229 7.01 -21.58 1.52
CA ASN A 229 6.84 -22.57 2.59
C ASN A 229 5.77 -22.15 3.62
N PRO A 230 4.50 -21.89 3.21
CA PRO A 230 3.48 -21.35 4.12
C PRO A 230 3.18 -22.25 5.32
N THR A 231 3.12 -23.57 5.11
CA THR A 231 2.83 -24.55 6.18
C THR A 231 3.96 -24.61 7.21
N GLU A 232 5.21 -24.66 6.74
CA GLU A 232 6.40 -24.69 7.59
C GLU A 232 6.54 -23.40 8.39
N LYS A 233 6.41 -22.25 7.72
CA LYS A 233 6.43 -20.93 8.38
C LYS A 233 5.34 -20.84 9.45
N SER A 234 4.12 -21.27 9.14
CA SER A 234 3.01 -21.27 10.09
C SER A 234 3.30 -22.14 11.32
N ALA A 235 3.90 -23.31 11.14
CA ALA A 235 4.31 -24.17 12.25
C ALA A 235 5.44 -23.54 13.09
N ALA A 236 6.44 -22.95 12.43
CA ALA A 236 7.55 -22.28 13.09
C ALA A 236 7.10 -21.04 13.89
N VAL A 237 6.21 -20.20 13.33
CA VAL A 237 5.62 -19.04 14.03
C VAL A 237 4.86 -19.49 15.28
N ARG A 238 4.05 -20.55 15.19
CA ARG A 238 3.35 -21.11 16.36
C ARG A 238 4.32 -21.64 17.40
N ALA A 239 5.36 -22.39 16.99
CA ALA A 239 6.36 -22.92 17.90
C ALA A 239 7.11 -21.80 18.62
N ALA A 240 7.50 -20.74 17.89
CA ALA A 240 8.14 -19.56 18.46
C ALA A 240 7.21 -18.84 19.45
N ALA A 241 5.92 -18.67 19.13
CA ALA A 241 4.95 -18.04 20.02
C ALA A 241 4.77 -18.82 21.34
N VAL A 242 4.70 -20.16 21.26
CA VAL A 242 4.64 -21.03 22.44
C VAL A 242 5.91 -20.91 23.28
N ALA A 243 7.08 -20.95 22.64
CA ALA A 243 8.36 -20.81 23.34
C ALA A 243 8.46 -19.45 24.06
N ILE A 244 8.15 -18.35 23.38
CA ILE A 244 8.11 -17.00 23.98
C ILE A 244 7.10 -16.91 25.13
N GLY A 245 5.96 -17.59 25.01
CA GLY A 245 4.94 -17.64 26.06
C GLY A 245 5.41 -18.29 27.37
N ALA A 246 6.46 -19.13 27.32
CA ALA A 246 7.02 -19.79 28.50
C ALA A 246 7.97 -18.87 29.30
N PHE A 247 8.42 -17.75 28.73
CA PHE A 247 9.31 -16.80 29.40
C PHE A 247 8.52 -15.80 30.27
N ASN A 248 9.23 -15.11 31.17
CA ASN A 248 8.65 -14.12 32.06
C ASN A 248 8.03 -12.95 31.28
N ALA A 249 6.72 -12.75 31.42
CA ALA A 249 5.96 -11.75 30.68
C ALA A 249 6.41 -10.28 30.89
N LYS A 250 7.25 -10.01 31.89
CA LYS A 250 7.78 -8.66 32.18
C LYS A 250 9.00 -8.27 31.34
N ASP A 251 9.59 -9.18 30.59
CA ASP A 251 10.76 -8.86 29.77
C ASP A 251 10.34 -8.06 28.51
N PRO A 252 10.82 -6.81 28.33
CA PRO A 252 10.45 -5.97 27.19
C PRO A 252 10.82 -6.59 25.84
N ILE A 253 11.90 -7.38 25.76
CA ILE A 253 12.31 -8.00 24.49
C ILE A 253 11.25 -8.98 23.98
N LEU A 254 10.51 -9.64 24.87
CA LEU A 254 9.46 -10.58 24.47
C LEU A 254 8.27 -9.85 23.85
N ALA A 255 8.00 -8.61 24.25
CA ALA A 255 6.95 -7.80 23.64
C ALA A 255 7.32 -7.40 22.20
N GLU A 256 8.58 -7.01 21.97
CA GLU A 256 9.14 -6.76 20.63
C GLU A 256 9.04 -8.03 19.75
N LEU A 257 9.50 -9.18 20.24
CA LEU A 257 9.44 -10.43 19.50
C LEU A 257 8.02 -10.87 19.16
N ARG A 258 7.05 -10.63 20.05
CA ARG A 258 5.62 -10.93 19.77
C ARG A 258 5.09 -10.10 18.61
N GLN A 259 5.49 -8.83 18.47
CA GLN A 259 5.11 -8.01 17.32
C GLN A 259 5.69 -8.57 16.02
N TRP A 260 6.95 -8.97 16.03
CA TRP A 260 7.59 -9.62 14.90
C TRP A 260 6.91 -10.94 14.52
N LEU A 261 6.53 -11.77 15.49
CA LEU A 261 5.77 -13.00 15.23
C LEU A 261 4.36 -12.72 14.71
N ALA A 262 3.66 -11.69 15.21
CA ALA A 262 2.35 -11.29 14.69
C ALA A 262 2.45 -10.80 13.24
N TRP A 263 3.51 -10.06 12.90
CA TRP A 263 3.83 -9.72 11.51
C TRP A 263 4.11 -10.98 10.66
N GLY A 264 4.88 -11.93 11.19
CA GLY A 264 5.12 -13.22 10.55
C GLY A 264 3.85 -14.04 10.30
N ASP A 265 2.91 -14.04 11.25
CA ASP A 265 1.60 -14.70 11.12
C ASP A 265 0.71 -14.00 10.08
N ALA A 266 0.72 -12.66 10.06
CA ALA A 266 0.03 -11.88 9.03
C ALA A 266 0.55 -12.20 7.62
N GLN A 267 1.87 -12.37 7.45
CA GLN A 267 2.45 -12.82 6.18
C GLN A 267 1.99 -14.23 5.78
N VAL A 268 1.93 -15.17 6.73
CA VAL A 268 1.40 -16.52 6.48
C VAL A 268 -0.07 -16.45 6.06
N ALA A 269 -0.88 -15.66 6.77
CA ALA A 269 -2.30 -15.50 6.48
C ALA A 269 -2.54 -14.90 5.10
N LEU A 270 -1.72 -13.93 4.68
CA LEU A 270 -1.79 -13.25 3.39
C LEU A 270 -1.61 -14.17 2.16
N VAL A 271 -0.86 -15.26 2.30
CA VAL A 271 -0.57 -16.19 1.19
C VAL A 271 -1.69 -17.24 1.03
N ARG A 272 -2.56 -17.39 2.03
CA ARG A 272 -3.66 -18.37 1.98
C ARG A 272 -4.72 -17.95 0.98
N GLN A 273 -5.32 -18.95 0.32
CA GLN A 273 -6.38 -18.76 -0.66
C GLN A 273 -7.73 -19.36 -0.23
N ASP A 274 -7.82 -19.86 1.00
CA ASP A 274 -9.02 -20.53 1.52
C ASP A 274 -10.17 -19.57 1.88
N LEU A 275 -11.31 -20.16 2.29
CA LEU A 275 -12.54 -19.43 2.62
C LEU A 275 -12.34 -18.36 3.70
N ASP A 276 -11.50 -18.64 4.68
CA ASP A 276 -11.29 -17.81 5.87
C ASP A 276 -10.09 -16.86 5.74
N ALA A 277 -9.35 -16.89 4.63
CA ALA A 277 -8.08 -16.18 4.48
C ALA A 277 -8.20 -14.67 4.79
N ALA A 278 -9.28 -14.02 4.34
CA ALA A 278 -9.53 -12.62 4.61
C ALA A 278 -9.73 -12.33 6.11
N LYS A 279 -10.54 -13.17 6.80
CA LYS A 279 -10.80 -13.02 8.23
C LYS A 279 -9.54 -13.26 9.05
N ARG A 280 -8.83 -14.36 8.80
CA ARG A 280 -7.58 -14.70 9.52
C ARG A 280 -6.51 -13.64 9.34
N THR A 281 -6.39 -13.09 8.13
CA THR A 281 -5.45 -11.99 7.89
C THR A 281 -5.87 -10.74 8.64
N SER A 282 -7.17 -10.44 8.67
CA SER A 282 -7.69 -9.34 9.48
C SER A 282 -7.35 -9.54 10.96
N ASP A 283 -7.61 -10.73 11.52
CA ASP A 283 -7.31 -11.05 12.92
C ASP A 283 -5.80 -10.92 13.23
N ALA A 284 -4.93 -11.44 12.34
CA ALA A 284 -3.48 -11.35 12.50
C ALA A 284 -2.96 -9.90 12.41
N VAL A 285 -3.49 -9.10 11.48
CA VAL A 285 -3.16 -7.67 11.38
C VAL A 285 -3.68 -6.90 12.60
N GLN A 286 -4.89 -7.19 13.08
CA GLN A 286 -5.42 -6.56 14.29
C GLN A 286 -4.58 -6.90 15.53
N GLU A 287 -4.07 -8.13 15.63
CA GLU A 287 -3.15 -8.50 16.70
C GLU A 287 -1.83 -7.72 16.63
N LEU A 288 -1.25 -7.55 15.42
CA LEU A 288 -0.08 -6.70 15.22
C LEU A 288 -0.35 -5.25 15.67
N ILE A 289 -1.49 -4.67 15.25
CA ILE A 289 -1.90 -3.31 15.63
C ILE A 289 -2.08 -3.19 17.14
N ARG A 290 -2.75 -4.17 17.76
CA ARG A 290 -2.99 -4.21 19.20
C ARG A 290 -1.67 -4.26 19.99
N LEU A 291 -0.72 -5.09 19.56
CA LEU A 291 0.59 -5.20 20.19
C LEU A 291 1.41 -3.92 20.03
N ALA A 292 1.40 -3.29 18.85
CA ALA A 292 2.04 -2.00 18.59
C ALA A 292 1.48 -0.87 19.50
N GLY A 293 0.17 -0.88 19.74
CA GLY A 293 -0.48 0.06 20.68
C GLY A 293 -0.13 -0.20 22.14
N ALA A 294 0.02 -1.47 22.54
CA ALA A 294 0.37 -1.83 23.92
C ALA A 294 1.86 -1.61 24.23
N HIS A 295 2.72 -1.81 23.24
CA HIS A 295 4.18 -1.75 23.37
C HIS A 295 4.79 -1.03 22.16
N PRO A 296 4.67 0.30 22.08
CA PRO A 296 5.18 1.04 20.93
C PRO A 296 6.70 0.93 20.84
N VAL A 297 7.18 0.30 19.76
CA VAL A 297 8.60 0.14 19.44
C VAL A 297 8.89 0.80 18.09
N SER A 298 10.15 1.14 17.82
CA SER A 298 10.53 1.95 16.65
C SER A 298 10.13 1.32 15.31
N GLU A 299 10.13 -0.01 15.22
CA GLU A 299 9.84 -0.78 14.01
C GLU A 299 8.34 -0.97 13.75
N SER A 300 7.46 -0.71 14.73
CA SER A 300 6.02 -1.04 14.66
C SER A 300 5.34 -0.47 13.40
N ALA A 301 5.61 0.80 13.10
CA ALA A 301 5.05 1.47 11.93
C ALA A 301 5.56 0.86 10.62
N GLY A 302 6.85 0.51 10.56
CA GLY A 302 7.44 -0.07 9.36
C GLY A 302 6.95 -1.50 9.09
N LEU A 303 6.74 -2.31 10.14
CA LEU A 303 6.11 -3.63 10.01
C LEU A 303 4.72 -3.52 9.39
N ALA A 304 3.91 -2.55 9.82
CA ALA A 304 2.59 -2.29 9.23
C ALA A 304 2.69 -1.75 7.79
N MET A 305 3.65 -0.88 7.48
CA MET A 305 3.86 -0.34 6.12
C MET A 305 4.22 -1.44 5.11
N GLU A 306 5.04 -2.42 5.49
CA GLU A 306 5.44 -3.52 4.60
C GLU A 306 4.27 -4.39 4.14
N LEU A 307 3.23 -4.51 4.98
CA LEU A 307 2.04 -5.31 4.67
C LEU A 307 1.12 -4.65 3.64
N LEU A 308 1.17 -3.32 3.47
CA LEU A 308 0.17 -2.56 2.69
C LEU A 308 0.08 -3.04 1.24
N ASP A 309 1.21 -3.20 0.57
CA ASP A 309 1.24 -3.62 -0.83
C ASP A 309 0.74 -5.07 -1.01
N ARG A 310 1.07 -5.96 -0.07
CA ARG A 310 0.53 -7.33 -0.05
C ARG A 310 -0.99 -7.33 0.16
N LEU A 311 -1.49 -6.50 1.08
CA LEU A 311 -2.92 -6.37 1.35
C LEU A 311 -3.69 -5.89 0.11
N VAL A 312 -3.20 -4.86 -0.59
CA VAL A 312 -3.81 -4.38 -1.84
C VAL A 312 -3.75 -5.46 -2.93
N ARG A 313 -2.59 -6.12 -3.08
CA ARG A 313 -2.42 -7.23 -4.05
C ARG A 313 -3.44 -8.33 -3.83
N THR A 314 -3.54 -8.83 -2.60
CA THR A 314 -4.48 -9.89 -2.28
C THR A 314 -5.89 -9.40 -2.53
N GLY A 315 -6.33 -8.28 -1.93
CA GLY A 315 -7.68 -7.74 -2.13
C GLY A 315 -8.07 -7.44 -3.58
N SER A 316 -7.11 -7.31 -4.50
CA SER A 316 -7.37 -7.12 -5.93
C SER A 316 -7.71 -8.38 -6.73
N ARG A 317 -7.41 -9.58 -6.20
CA ARG A 317 -7.55 -10.86 -6.92
C ARG A 317 -8.40 -11.84 -6.11
N PRO A 318 -9.73 -11.72 -6.17
CA PRO A 318 -10.61 -12.59 -5.41
C PRO A 318 -10.56 -14.04 -5.91
N PRO A 319 -10.72 -15.02 -5.02
CA PRO A 319 -10.83 -16.44 -5.39
C PRO A 319 -12.12 -16.75 -6.16
N TYR A 320 -12.17 -17.91 -6.82
CA TYR A 320 -13.36 -18.40 -7.54
C TYR A 320 -14.57 -18.59 -6.62
N ARG A 321 -15.50 -17.63 -6.61
CA ARG A 321 -16.68 -17.57 -5.72
C ARG A 321 -17.87 -16.84 -6.34
N ALA A 322 -19.03 -16.97 -5.68
CA ALA A 322 -20.22 -16.17 -5.97
C ALA A 322 -19.93 -14.66 -5.82
N PRO A 323 -20.57 -13.79 -6.62
CA PRO A 323 -20.25 -12.36 -6.64
C PRO A 323 -20.43 -11.65 -5.29
N GLU A 324 -21.46 -11.99 -4.53
CA GLU A 324 -21.72 -11.41 -3.21
C GLU A 324 -20.58 -11.72 -2.23
N ASP A 325 -20.05 -12.94 -2.29
CA ASP A 325 -18.92 -13.36 -1.48
C ASP A 325 -17.62 -12.67 -1.93
N VAL A 326 -17.45 -12.43 -3.23
CA VAL A 326 -16.33 -11.64 -3.76
C VAL A 326 -16.38 -10.20 -3.23
N VAL A 327 -17.56 -9.57 -3.24
CA VAL A 327 -17.74 -8.21 -2.71
C VAL A 327 -17.42 -8.16 -1.22
N ARG A 328 -18.00 -9.06 -0.42
CA ARG A 328 -17.72 -9.14 1.04
C ARG A 328 -16.24 -9.41 1.32
N TRP A 329 -15.61 -10.26 0.51
CA TRP A 329 -14.20 -10.56 0.63
C TRP A 329 -13.34 -9.32 0.34
N ARG A 330 -13.63 -8.57 -0.74
CA ARG A 330 -12.93 -7.33 -1.09
C ARG A 330 -13.10 -6.28 0.00
N ASP A 331 -14.32 -6.12 0.51
CA ASP A 331 -14.64 -5.22 1.62
C ASP A 331 -13.74 -5.48 2.83
N GLN A 332 -13.61 -6.75 3.25
CA GLN A 332 -12.76 -7.14 4.38
C GLN A 332 -11.27 -6.82 4.13
N TRP A 333 -10.76 -7.02 2.91
CA TRP A 333 -9.37 -6.72 2.59
C TRP A 333 -9.07 -5.22 2.60
N PHE A 334 -9.92 -4.41 1.99
CA PHE A 334 -9.76 -2.96 2.01
C PHE A 334 -9.98 -2.37 3.41
N ALA A 335 -10.87 -2.98 4.22
CA ALA A 335 -10.99 -2.67 5.64
C ALA A 335 -9.68 -2.92 6.40
N THR A 336 -9.08 -4.08 6.18
CA THR A 336 -7.82 -4.48 6.84
C THR A 336 -6.67 -3.60 6.38
N LEU A 337 -6.61 -3.24 5.10
CA LEU A 337 -5.66 -2.27 4.55
C LEU A 337 -5.80 -0.90 5.21
N ALA A 338 -7.01 -0.35 5.29
CA ALA A 338 -7.26 0.95 5.91
C ALA A 338 -6.86 0.95 7.40
N ALA A 339 -7.19 -0.11 8.14
CA ALA A 339 -6.78 -0.28 9.54
C ALA A 339 -5.25 -0.35 9.68
N CYS A 340 -4.58 -1.14 8.83
CA CYS A 340 -3.12 -1.28 8.81
C CYS A 340 -2.42 0.05 8.51
N ALA A 341 -2.90 0.80 7.50
CA ALA A 341 -2.36 2.11 7.16
C ALA A 341 -2.62 3.16 8.26
N THR A 342 -3.77 3.09 8.93
CA THR A 342 -4.10 3.94 10.08
C THR A 342 -3.16 3.67 11.25
N ALA A 343 -2.90 2.40 11.56
CA ALA A 343 -1.95 2.02 12.60
C ALA A 343 -0.52 2.44 12.25
N ALA A 344 -0.09 2.23 11.00
CA ALA A 344 1.21 2.71 10.51
C ALA A 344 1.36 4.23 10.71
N LEU A 345 0.31 5.01 10.41
CA LEU A 345 0.30 6.46 10.61
C LEU A 345 0.32 6.83 12.10
N ALA A 346 -0.50 6.18 12.92
CA ALA A 346 -0.62 6.46 14.36
C ALA A 346 0.65 6.13 15.15
N HIS A 347 1.36 5.06 14.77
CA HIS A 347 2.60 4.64 15.40
C HIS A 347 3.85 5.23 14.74
N SER A 348 3.69 6.01 13.68
CA SER A 348 4.82 6.69 13.04
C SER A 348 5.34 7.84 13.90
N SER A 349 6.66 7.99 13.95
CA SER A 349 7.31 9.14 14.58
C SER A 349 6.89 10.45 13.90
N SER A 350 6.89 11.56 14.64
CA SER A 350 6.81 12.91 14.04
C SER A 350 7.97 13.19 13.07
N ALA A 351 9.01 12.37 13.10
CA ALA A 351 10.14 12.43 12.19
C ALA A 351 9.91 11.81 10.80
N ILE A 352 8.84 11.01 10.59
CA ILE A 352 8.60 10.44 9.26
C ILE A 352 8.34 11.55 8.21
N PRO A 353 8.71 11.32 6.95
CA PRO A 353 8.44 12.26 5.88
C PRO A 353 6.97 12.69 5.80
N GLU A 354 6.73 13.98 5.56
CA GLU A 354 5.36 14.47 5.38
C GLU A 354 4.70 13.84 4.15
N GLU A 355 5.47 13.61 3.08
CA GLU A 355 4.97 12.91 1.89
C GLU A 355 4.53 11.48 2.23
N TRP A 356 5.22 10.81 3.15
CA TRP A 356 4.85 9.47 3.62
C TRP A 356 3.53 9.52 4.40
N ARG A 357 3.34 10.52 5.28
CA ARG A 357 2.05 10.73 5.96
C ARG A 357 0.92 10.95 4.97
N TRP A 358 1.15 11.76 3.95
CA TRP A 358 0.17 12.01 2.90
C TRP A 358 -0.15 10.77 2.09
N GLN A 359 0.84 9.93 1.80
CA GLN A 359 0.60 8.64 1.14
C GLN A 359 -0.21 7.69 2.01
N LEU A 360 0.08 7.58 3.31
CA LEU A 360 -0.73 6.78 4.24
C LEU A 360 -2.18 7.29 4.29
N ARG A 361 -2.38 8.60 4.45
CA ARG A 361 -3.71 9.21 4.44
C ARG A 361 -4.46 8.91 3.14
N LEU A 362 -3.77 8.98 2.01
CA LEU A 362 -4.36 8.68 0.70
C LEU A 362 -4.65 7.19 0.52
N ILE A 363 -3.82 6.28 1.05
CA ILE A 363 -4.08 4.84 1.09
C ILE A 363 -5.32 4.54 1.93
N ILE A 364 -5.44 5.15 3.11
CA ILE A 364 -6.63 5.02 3.98
C ILE A 364 -7.88 5.47 3.22
N HIS A 365 -7.88 6.70 2.70
CA HIS A 365 -9.01 7.26 1.96
C HIS A 365 -9.36 6.43 0.71
N GLY A 366 -8.35 6.04 -0.08
CA GLY A 366 -8.56 5.22 -1.28
C GLY A 366 -9.13 3.84 -0.97
N ALA A 367 -8.66 3.18 0.10
CA ALA A 367 -9.20 1.90 0.55
C ALA A 367 -10.66 2.03 1.02
N GLU A 368 -10.98 3.07 1.80
CA GLU A 368 -12.37 3.35 2.20
C GLU A 368 -13.28 3.61 1.00
N CYS A 369 -12.83 4.45 0.06
CA CYS A 369 -13.60 4.75 -1.14
C CYS A 369 -13.81 3.50 -2.01
N LEU A 370 -12.83 2.60 -2.15
CA LEU A 370 -12.95 1.35 -2.91
C LEU A 370 -13.91 0.33 -2.28
N ARG A 371 -14.13 0.42 -0.97
CA ARG A 371 -15.18 -0.31 -0.24
C ARG A 371 -16.58 0.31 -0.42
N GLY A 372 -16.65 1.53 -0.95
CA GLY A 372 -17.90 2.30 -0.99
C GLY A 372 -18.19 3.06 0.32
N GLY A 373 -17.16 3.27 1.16
CA GLY A 373 -17.25 4.04 2.39
C GLY A 373 -17.52 5.53 2.17
N THR A 374 -17.72 6.26 3.27
CA THR A 374 -18.06 7.69 3.25
C THR A 374 -16.95 8.54 2.66
N ARG A 375 -17.30 9.38 1.68
CA ARG A 375 -16.38 10.33 1.05
C ARG A 375 -15.95 11.38 2.07
N GLN A 376 -14.65 11.54 2.26
CA GLN A 376 -14.10 12.61 3.10
C GLN A 376 -13.83 13.87 2.27
N PRO A 377 -14.05 15.08 2.83
CA PRO A 377 -13.65 16.32 2.17
C PRO A 377 -12.15 16.33 1.93
N THR A 378 -11.72 17.00 0.85
CA THR A 378 -10.28 17.16 0.58
C THR A 378 -9.66 18.03 1.67
N PRO A 379 -8.58 17.57 2.34
CA PRO A 379 -7.90 18.37 3.35
C PRO A 379 -7.37 19.69 2.75
N ALA A 380 -7.52 20.80 3.48
CA ALA A 380 -7.16 22.13 3.00
C ALA A 380 -5.64 22.29 2.83
N GLU A 381 -4.89 21.59 3.66
CA GLU A 381 -3.43 21.57 3.70
C GLU A 381 -2.81 20.53 2.74
N ALA A 382 -3.63 19.76 2.00
CA ALA A 382 -3.12 18.71 1.13
C ALA A 382 -2.34 19.31 -0.06
N PRO A 383 -1.11 18.82 -0.34
CA PRO A 383 -0.39 19.23 -1.54
C PRO A 383 -1.15 18.81 -2.80
N GLU A 384 -0.92 19.50 -3.91
CA GLU A 384 -1.73 19.37 -5.12
C GLU A 384 -1.78 17.92 -5.67
N TRP A 385 -0.66 17.20 -5.59
CA TRP A 385 -0.59 15.78 -5.99
C TRP A 385 -1.49 14.88 -5.14
N VAL A 386 -1.72 15.22 -3.86
CA VAL A 386 -2.68 14.52 -2.98
C VAL A 386 -4.10 14.98 -3.29
N ALA A 387 -4.32 16.29 -3.36
CA ALA A 387 -5.66 16.86 -3.50
C ALA A 387 -6.40 16.33 -4.74
N SER A 388 -5.70 16.25 -5.88
CA SER A 388 -6.25 15.68 -7.13
C SER A 388 -6.65 14.20 -6.98
N ARG A 389 -5.77 13.37 -6.40
CA ARG A 389 -6.03 11.94 -6.12
C ARG A 389 -7.13 11.74 -5.09
N TRP A 390 -7.17 12.57 -4.06
CA TRP A 390 -8.18 12.54 -3.01
C TRP A 390 -9.58 12.77 -3.58
N ARG A 391 -9.74 13.81 -4.40
CA ARG A 391 -11.00 14.10 -5.11
C ARG A 391 -11.37 12.97 -6.07
N ALA A 392 -10.38 12.42 -6.79
CA ALA A 392 -10.62 11.31 -7.70
C ALA A 392 -11.16 10.06 -6.97
N PHE A 393 -10.54 9.67 -5.84
CA PHE A 393 -11.06 8.58 -4.99
C PHE A 393 -12.42 8.89 -4.39
N ALA A 394 -12.69 10.16 -4.06
CA ALA A 394 -14.03 10.58 -3.64
C ALA A 394 -15.07 10.55 -4.80
N GLY A 395 -14.64 10.29 -6.04
CA GLY A 395 -15.48 10.31 -7.23
C GLY A 395 -15.92 11.71 -7.66
N GLY A 396 -15.24 12.75 -7.19
CA GLY A 396 -15.43 14.15 -7.57
C GLY A 396 -14.43 14.60 -8.63
N ASN A 397 -14.53 15.87 -9.05
CA ASN A 397 -13.65 16.42 -10.08
C ASN A 397 -12.18 16.53 -9.58
N PRO A 398 -11.21 15.82 -10.19
CA PRO A 398 -9.79 15.89 -9.81
C PRO A 398 -9.14 17.26 -10.09
N GLY A 399 -9.71 18.08 -10.99
CA GLY A 399 -9.19 19.38 -11.39
C GLY A 399 -8.39 19.38 -12.70
N GLY A 400 -8.30 18.24 -13.40
CA GLY A 400 -7.58 18.11 -14.67
C GLY A 400 -7.73 16.72 -15.30
N ALA A 401 -7.30 16.59 -16.57
CA ALA A 401 -7.35 15.33 -17.33
C ALA A 401 -6.21 14.35 -16.99
N SER A 402 -5.16 14.82 -16.31
CA SER A 402 -4.04 14.04 -15.79
C SER A 402 -3.73 14.53 -14.37
N PHE A 403 -3.01 13.72 -13.59
CA PHE A 403 -2.53 14.20 -12.29
C PHE A 403 -1.55 15.36 -12.56
N SER A 404 -1.84 16.51 -11.96
CA SER A 404 -1.07 17.74 -12.17
C SER A 404 0.36 17.63 -11.64
N SER A 405 0.63 16.69 -10.75
CA SER A 405 1.96 16.42 -10.22
C SER A 405 2.19 14.93 -9.99
N PRO A 406 3.39 14.41 -10.32
CA PRO A 406 3.79 13.05 -9.97
C PRO A 406 3.86 12.90 -8.45
N ILE A 407 3.72 11.67 -7.97
CA ILE A 407 3.96 11.36 -6.55
C ILE A 407 5.45 11.68 -6.30
N PRO A 408 5.78 12.54 -5.31
CA PRO A 408 7.16 12.92 -5.05
C PRO A 408 8.07 11.69 -4.93
N LEU A 409 9.05 11.61 -5.81
CA LEU A 409 10.12 10.64 -5.75
C LEU A 409 11.28 11.31 -5.03
N LEU A 410 11.42 11.05 -3.75
CA LEU A 410 12.70 11.28 -3.09
C LEU A 410 13.62 10.19 -3.67
N ALA A 411 14.41 10.56 -4.69
CA ALA A 411 15.20 9.63 -5.51
C ALA A 411 16.18 8.76 -4.71
N GLU A 412 16.42 9.14 -3.45
CA GLU A 412 17.28 8.48 -2.47
C GLU A 412 16.50 7.64 -1.45
N GLU A 413 15.16 7.71 -1.42
CA GLU A 413 14.32 7.02 -0.43
C GLU A 413 13.63 5.78 -1.02
N ARG A 414 13.91 4.62 -0.42
CA ARG A 414 13.12 3.41 -0.65
C ARG A 414 11.78 3.52 0.07
N ASN A 415 10.82 4.20 -0.56
CA ASN A 415 9.48 4.36 -0.01
C ASN A 415 8.69 3.02 -0.05
N PRO A 416 8.38 2.41 1.11
CA PRO A 416 7.74 1.09 1.17
C PRO A 416 6.26 1.11 0.77
N MET A 417 5.60 2.28 0.78
CA MET A 417 4.15 2.40 0.57
C MET A 417 3.79 2.64 -0.89
N ARG A 418 4.76 3.08 -1.69
CA ARG A 418 4.54 3.44 -3.10
C ARG A 418 3.86 2.33 -3.91
N PRO A 419 4.30 1.05 -3.86
CA PRO A 419 3.65 0.00 -4.63
C PRO A 419 2.17 -0.20 -4.26
N ALA A 420 1.82 -0.02 -2.98
CA ALA A 420 0.44 -0.10 -2.51
C ALA A 420 -0.41 1.03 -3.10
N LEU A 421 0.09 2.27 -3.06
CA LEU A 421 -0.62 3.44 -3.60
C LEU A 421 -0.79 3.37 -5.12
N GLU A 422 0.26 3.01 -5.86
CA GLU A 422 0.19 2.83 -7.32
C GLU A 422 -0.85 1.78 -7.71
N ARG A 423 -0.92 0.68 -6.95
CA ARG A 423 -1.92 -0.36 -7.17
C ARG A 423 -3.34 0.09 -6.86
N LEU A 424 -3.56 0.90 -5.83
CA LEU A 424 -4.88 1.49 -5.56
C LEU A 424 -5.33 2.41 -6.70
N ILE A 425 -4.41 3.23 -7.23
CA ILE A 425 -4.67 4.10 -8.39
C ILE A 425 -5.02 3.27 -9.63
N GLN A 426 -4.30 2.16 -9.86
CA GLN A 426 -4.58 1.22 -10.95
C GLN A 426 -5.96 0.56 -10.78
N LEU A 427 -6.31 0.10 -9.58
CA LEU A 427 -7.61 -0.52 -9.31
C LEU A 427 -8.79 0.44 -9.47
N ALA A 428 -8.57 1.73 -9.21
CA ALA A 428 -9.53 2.79 -9.46
C ALA A 428 -9.61 3.23 -10.93
N ALA A 429 -8.76 2.66 -11.80
CA ALA A 429 -8.67 2.95 -13.23
C ALA A 429 -8.47 4.44 -13.54
N PHE A 430 -7.62 5.14 -12.78
CA PHE A 430 -7.35 6.57 -13.00
C PHE A 430 -6.42 6.86 -14.18
N GLU A 431 -5.65 5.87 -14.66
CA GLU A 431 -4.69 6.05 -15.74
C GLU A 431 -4.69 4.86 -16.71
N PRO A 432 -4.38 5.08 -18.01
CA PRO A 432 -4.28 6.38 -18.69
C PRO A 432 -5.66 6.98 -19.01
N GLY A 433 -5.81 8.31 -18.91
CA GLY A 433 -7.06 9.01 -19.27
C GLY A 433 -8.25 8.85 -18.31
N GLY A 434 -8.12 7.98 -17.30
CA GLY A 434 -9.18 7.72 -16.32
C GLY A 434 -9.63 8.95 -15.53
N LEU A 435 -8.75 9.91 -15.23
CA LEU A 435 -9.14 11.14 -14.53
C LEU A 435 -10.10 12.04 -15.31
N ALA A 436 -9.96 12.09 -16.64
CA ALA A 436 -10.92 12.78 -17.47
C ALA A 436 -12.28 12.09 -17.43
N ALA A 437 -12.32 10.75 -17.41
CA ALA A 437 -13.54 9.98 -17.22
C ALA A 437 -14.14 10.18 -15.81
N VAL A 438 -13.30 10.26 -14.76
CA VAL A 438 -13.75 10.62 -13.40
C VAL A 438 -14.38 12.00 -13.38
N SER A 439 -13.77 12.99 -14.04
CA SER A 439 -14.31 14.35 -14.15
C SER A 439 -15.67 14.37 -14.85
N MET A 440 -15.78 13.66 -15.97
CA MET A 440 -17.03 13.51 -16.71
C MET A 440 -18.12 12.84 -15.86
N ARG A 441 -17.80 11.71 -15.22
CA ARG A 441 -18.73 11.03 -14.31
C ARG A 441 -19.16 11.94 -13.17
N ALA A 442 -18.24 12.65 -12.54
CA ALA A 442 -18.55 13.60 -11.47
C ALA A 442 -19.54 14.66 -11.96
N ALA A 443 -19.31 15.27 -13.13
CA ALA A 443 -20.23 16.24 -13.71
C ALA A 443 -21.62 15.66 -14.01
N ILE A 444 -21.70 14.40 -14.47
CA ILE A 444 -22.98 13.70 -14.66
C ILE A 444 -23.70 13.52 -13.32
N VAL A 445 -23.00 12.99 -12.31
CA VAL A 445 -23.59 12.71 -10.99
C VAL A 445 -24.02 14.01 -10.31
N ASP A 446 -23.16 15.03 -10.29
CA ASP A 446 -23.47 16.34 -9.71
C ASP A 446 -24.69 16.99 -10.39
N ALA A 447 -24.79 16.87 -11.72
CA ALA A 447 -25.95 17.37 -12.46
C ALA A 447 -27.23 16.64 -12.04
N LEU A 448 -27.20 15.32 -11.86
CA LEU A 448 -28.37 14.53 -11.49
C LEU A 448 -28.75 14.68 -10.00
N ASP A 449 -27.76 14.86 -9.13
CA ASP A 449 -27.95 15.02 -7.67
C ASP A 449 -28.30 16.47 -7.27
N THR A 450 -28.25 17.44 -8.19
CA THR A 450 -28.61 18.84 -7.93
C THR A 450 -30.10 18.94 -7.55
N ALA A 451 -30.39 19.15 -6.26
CA ALA A 451 -31.75 19.29 -5.76
C ALA A 451 -32.41 20.58 -6.26
N ALA A 452 -33.73 20.53 -6.46
CA ALA A 452 -34.52 21.74 -6.67
C ALA A 452 -34.47 22.65 -5.42
N PRO A 453 -34.63 23.98 -5.58
CA PRO A 453 -34.67 24.91 -4.45
C PRO A 453 -35.70 24.47 -3.40
N PRO A 454 -35.40 24.66 -2.10
CA PRO A 454 -36.39 24.40 -1.06
C PRO A 454 -37.63 25.27 -1.32
N HIS A 455 -38.82 24.65 -1.31
CA HIS A 455 -40.12 25.26 -1.64
C HIS A 455 -40.40 25.54 -3.13
N ALA A 456 -39.64 24.96 -4.05
CA ALA A 456 -39.97 24.98 -5.47
C ALA A 456 -41.36 24.36 -5.73
N GLY A 457 -42.19 25.03 -6.55
CA GLY A 457 -43.44 24.46 -7.04
C GLY A 457 -43.21 23.29 -8.01
N PRO A 458 -44.22 22.46 -8.30
CA PRO A 458 -44.10 21.29 -9.19
C PRO A 458 -43.51 21.60 -10.57
N GLU A 459 -43.83 22.77 -11.14
CA GLU A 459 -43.28 23.23 -12.42
C GLU A 459 -41.78 23.50 -12.34
N THR A 460 -41.32 24.19 -11.29
CA THR A 460 -39.91 24.46 -11.05
C THR A 460 -39.12 23.17 -10.81
N ILE A 461 -39.71 22.22 -10.10
CA ILE A 461 -39.12 20.89 -9.89
C ILE A 461 -38.95 20.17 -11.23
N THR A 462 -39.99 20.15 -12.07
CA THR A 462 -39.97 19.51 -13.39
C THR A 462 -38.94 20.15 -14.31
N GLU A 463 -38.88 21.47 -14.33
CA GLU A 463 -37.90 22.21 -15.13
C GLU A 463 -36.46 21.98 -14.63
N GLN A 464 -36.25 21.95 -13.31
CA GLN A 464 -34.94 21.62 -12.75
C GLN A 464 -34.51 20.20 -13.15
N TYR A 465 -35.40 19.21 -13.10
CA TYR A 465 -35.09 17.86 -13.58
C TYR A 465 -34.73 17.84 -15.06
N ARG A 466 -35.44 18.59 -15.91
CA ARG A 466 -35.12 18.73 -17.34
C ARG A 466 -33.73 19.33 -17.55
N LEU A 467 -33.41 20.41 -16.82
CA LEU A 467 -32.10 21.06 -16.87
C LEU A 467 -30.98 20.15 -16.39
N ASN A 468 -31.19 19.42 -15.29
CA ASN A 468 -30.25 18.44 -14.75
C ASN A 468 -29.94 17.34 -15.76
N ARG A 469 -30.96 16.78 -16.42
CA ARG A 469 -30.81 15.79 -17.49
C ARG A 469 -30.05 16.34 -18.70
N ALA A 470 -30.33 17.58 -19.10
CA ALA A 470 -29.60 18.24 -20.19
C ALA A 470 -28.12 18.46 -19.83
N ARG A 471 -27.81 18.88 -18.60
CA ARG A 471 -26.42 19.03 -18.10
C ARG A 471 -25.68 17.70 -18.06
N ALA A 472 -26.33 16.62 -17.64
CA ALA A 472 -25.75 15.28 -17.63
C ALA A 472 -25.38 14.82 -19.05
N LEU A 473 -26.23 15.07 -20.05
CA LEU A 473 -25.92 14.79 -21.46
C LEU A 473 -24.78 15.68 -21.97
N GLU A 474 -24.76 16.96 -21.61
CA GLU A 474 -23.72 17.89 -22.03
C GLU A 474 -22.34 17.48 -21.49
N ALA A 475 -22.28 16.95 -20.26
CA ALA A 475 -21.03 16.43 -19.69
C ALA A 475 -20.38 15.35 -20.57
N THR A 476 -21.17 14.49 -21.23
CA THR A 476 -20.67 13.46 -22.17
C THR A 476 -20.13 14.02 -23.48
N ARG A 477 -20.42 15.30 -23.81
CA ARG A 477 -20.01 15.97 -25.04
C ARG A 477 -18.84 16.92 -24.82
N ALA A 478 -18.39 17.06 -23.58
CA ALA A 478 -17.24 17.90 -23.24
C ALA A 478 -16.01 17.43 -24.03
N SER A 479 -15.25 18.39 -24.58
CA SER A 479 -14.04 18.09 -25.37
C SER A 479 -12.95 17.36 -24.57
N THR A 480 -13.02 17.44 -23.24
CA THR A 480 -12.11 16.76 -22.32
C THR A 480 -12.58 15.34 -21.98
N ALA A 481 -13.81 14.95 -22.31
CA ALA A 481 -14.33 13.62 -22.01
C ALA A 481 -13.66 12.56 -22.92
N PRO A 482 -13.13 11.46 -22.38
CA PRO A 482 -12.62 10.37 -23.19
C PRO A 482 -13.72 9.78 -24.07
N ALA A 483 -13.47 9.64 -25.37
CA ALA A 483 -14.49 9.24 -26.35
C ALA A 483 -15.18 7.91 -25.99
N ARG A 484 -14.41 6.91 -25.55
CA ARG A 484 -14.95 5.62 -25.10
C ARG A 484 -15.93 5.81 -23.95
N GLU A 485 -15.51 6.45 -22.86
CA GLU A 485 -16.33 6.63 -21.67
C GLU A 485 -17.54 7.54 -21.93
N ALA A 486 -17.41 8.54 -22.81
CA ALA A 486 -18.51 9.39 -23.24
C ALA A 486 -19.62 8.57 -23.94
N THR A 487 -19.27 7.75 -24.93
CA THR A 487 -20.22 6.87 -25.63
C THR A 487 -20.90 5.89 -24.66
N LEU A 488 -20.13 5.27 -23.75
CA LEU A 488 -20.68 4.36 -22.74
C LEU A 488 -21.62 5.10 -21.76
N ALA A 489 -21.26 6.29 -21.31
CA ALA A 489 -22.07 7.10 -20.41
C ALA A 489 -23.38 7.55 -21.07
N GLN A 490 -23.37 7.91 -22.36
CA GLN A 490 -24.59 8.23 -23.11
C GLN A 490 -25.54 7.03 -23.18
N ALA A 491 -25.02 5.83 -23.44
CA ALA A 491 -25.84 4.62 -23.44
C ALA A 491 -26.42 4.31 -22.05
N ILE A 492 -25.64 4.50 -20.98
CA ILE A 492 -26.10 4.36 -19.60
C ILE A 492 -27.20 5.37 -19.24
N LEU A 493 -27.05 6.63 -19.67
CA LEU A 493 -28.07 7.67 -19.49
C LEU A 493 -29.36 7.31 -20.27
N ALA A 494 -29.24 6.84 -21.51
CA ALA A 494 -30.38 6.41 -22.33
C ALA A 494 -31.13 5.23 -21.70
N LEU A 495 -30.43 4.27 -21.09
CA LEU A 495 -31.03 3.18 -20.31
C LEU A 495 -31.87 3.69 -19.12
N ASN A 496 -31.55 4.87 -18.60
CA ASN A 496 -32.26 5.54 -17.52
C ASN A 496 -33.32 6.55 -18.03
N GLY A 497 -33.61 6.56 -19.34
CA GLY A 497 -34.57 7.48 -19.95
C GLY A 497 -34.07 8.91 -20.12
N ILE A 498 -32.74 9.10 -20.14
CA ILE A 498 -32.09 10.40 -20.34
C ILE A 498 -31.40 10.42 -21.71
N GLY A 499 -31.96 11.18 -22.65
CA GLY A 499 -31.46 11.27 -24.04
C GLY A 499 -32.28 10.41 -25.02
N ASP A 500 -31.79 10.26 -26.25
CA ASP A 500 -32.41 9.45 -27.30
C ASP A 500 -31.74 8.05 -27.36
N PRO A 501 -32.46 6.96 -27.03
CA PRO A 501 -31.96 5.60 -27.17
C PRO A 501 -31.47 5.27 -28.58
N SER A 502 -32.10 5.80 -29.62
CA SER A 502 -31.74 5.53 -31.02
C SER A 502 -30.40 6.18 -31.38
N ALA A 503 -30.15 7.39 -30.89
CA ALA A 503 -28.85 8.04 -31.00
C ALA A 503 -27.77 7.25 -30.26
N ALA A 504 -28.02 6.84 -29.02
CA ALA A 504 -27.06 6.05 -28.24
C ALA A 504 -26.73 4.69 -28.89
N LEU A 505 -27.71 4.01 -29.50
CA LEU A 505 -27.47 2.79 -30.27
C LEU A 505 -26.56 3.04 -31.48
N ARG A 506 -26.79 4.12 -32.23
CA ARG A 506 -25.95 4.49 -33.39
C ARG A 506 -24.52 4.85 -33.00
N GLU A 507 -24.32 5.48 -31.83
CA GLU A 507 -22.97 5.78 -31.32
C GLU A 507 -22.22 4.51 -30.91
N LEU A 508 -22.92 3.49 -30.40
CA LEU A 508 -22.32 2.20 -30.05
C LEU A 508 -22.03 1.34 -31.29
N ASP A 509 -22.99 1.26 -32.21
CA ASP A 509 -22.86 0.63 -33.52
C ASP A 509 -23.74 1.34 -34.57
N PRO A 510 -23.15 2.07 -35.53
CA PRO A 510 -23.91 2.83 -36.51
C PRO A 510 -24.56 1.97 -37.60
N ASP A 511 -24.16 0.70 -37.76
CA ASP A 511 -24.73 -0.22 -38.74
C ASP A 511 -25.49 -1.36 -38.05
N GLU A 512 -26.82 -1.28 -38.07
CA GLU A 512 -27.71 -2.31 -37.50
C GLU A 512 -27.52 -3.70 -38.13
N ASN A 513 -26.95 -3.79 -39.34
CA ASN A 513 -26.72 -5.06 -40.03
C ASN A 513 -25.34 -5.67 -39.76
N HIS A 514 -24.47 -4.98 -39.01
CA HIS A 514 -23.12 -5.43 -38.66
C HIS A 514 -22.17 -5.66 -39.85
N ARG A 515 -22.39 -5.02 -41.01
CA ARG A 515 -21.74 -5.38 -42.29
C ARG A 515 -20.51 -4.56 -42.63
N LEU A 516 -20.39 -3.32 -42.17
CA LEU A 516 -19.28 -2.44 -42.57
C LEU A 516 -18.52 -1.84 -41.36
N PRO A 517 -17.21 -1.56 -41.50
CA PRO A 517 -16.51 -0.57 -40.67
C PRO A 517 -17.21 0.79 -40.77
N THR A 518 -16.98 1.69 -39.83
CA THR A 518 -17.45 3.09 -39.95
C THR A 518 -16.88 3.74 -41.21
N GLY A 519 -17.46 4.86 -41.65
CA GLY A 519 -17.03 5.57 -42.87
C GLY A 519 -15.55 6.02 -42.88
N ASP A 520 -14.89 6.01 -41.72
CA ASP A 520 -13.46 6.28 -41.51
C ASP A 520 -12.57 5.02 -41.40
N GLY A 521 -13.16 3.82 -41.56
CA GLY A 521 -12.47 2.53 -41.44
C GLY A 521 -12.30 2.02 -40.00
N SER A 522 -12.79 2.72 -38.98
CA SER A 522 -12.70 2.26 -37.60
C SER A 522 -13.75 1.16 -37.28
N VAL A 523 -13.44 0.33 -36.28
CA VAL A 523 -14.35 -0.73 -35.82
C VAL A 523 -15.29 -0.12 -34.77
N PRO A 524 -16.62 -0.24 -34.93
CA PRO A 524 -17.58 0.28 -33.95
C PRO A 524 -17.29 -0.21 -32.53
N LEU A 525 -17.60 0.62 -31.54
CA LEU A 525 -17.23 0.34 -30.15
C LEU A 525 -17.89 -0.96 -29.65
N ALA A 526 -19.16 -1.21 -29.98
CA ALA A 526 -19.87 -2.43 -29.62
C ALA A 526 -19.25 -3.72 -30.19
N ARG A 527 -18.36 -3.63 -31.19
CA ARG A 527 -17.71 -4.80 -31.81
C ARG A 527 -16.32 -5.10 -31.24
N ARG A 528 -15.75 -4.19 -30.45
CA ARG A 528 -14.39 -4.30 -29.89
C ARG A 528 -14.32 -4.10 -28.37
N ASP A 529 -15.36 -3.55 -27.76
CA ASP A 529 -15.45 -3.33 -26.32
C ASP A 529 -16.60 -4.17 -25.72
N PRO A 530 -16.32 -5.03 -24.73
CA PRO A 530 -17.32 -5.93 -24.16
C PRO A 530 -18.42 -5.22 -23.38
N LEU A 531 -18.13 -4.09 -22.72
CA LEU A 531 -19.16 -3.30 -22.03
C LEU A 531 -20.04 -2.56 -23.03
N ALA A 532 -19.45 -2.01 -24.10
CA ALA A 532 -20.22 -1.38 -25.18
C ALA A 532 -21.16 -2.38 -25.85
N TYR A 533 -20.69 -3.60 -26.13
CA TYR A 533 -21.51 -4.68 -26.66
C TYR A 533 -22.69 -5.00 -25.73
N ALA A 534 -22.41 -5.18 -24.44
CA ALA A 534 -23.44 -5.50 -23.46
C ALA A 534 -24.47 -4.36 -23.31
N LEU A 535 -24.03 -3.10 -23.33
CA LEU A 535 -24.92 -1.93 -23.30
C LEU A 535 -25.77 -1.83 -24.57
N TYR A 536 -25.20 -2.08 -25.74
CA TYR A 536 -25.95 -2.12 -27.01
C TYR A 536 -27.09 -3.14 -26.94
N ARG A 537 -26.78 -4.36 -26.50
CA ARG A 537 -27.77 -5.44 -26.36
C ARG A 537 -28.83 -5.10 -25.30
N LEU A 538 -28.41 -4.57 -24.15
CA LEU A 538 -29.32 -4.19 -23.05
C LEU A 538 -30.26 -3.06 -23.45
N LEU A 539 -29.76 -2.04 -24.15
CA LEU A 539 -30.55 -0.90 -24.60
C LEU A 539 -31.60 -1.34 -25.63
N ARG A 540 -31.24 -2.21 -26.58
CA ARG A 540 -32.22 -2.84 -27.48
C ARG A 540 -33.26 -3.67 -26.72
N HIS A 541 -32.81 -4.52 -25.78
CA HIS A 541 -33.70 -5.37 -24.97
C HIS A 541 -34.78 -4.54 -24.26
N ARG A 542 -34.37 -3.47 -23.56
CA ARG A 542 -35.28 -2.64 -22.77
C ARG A 542 -36.13 -1.70 -23.62
N TRP A 543 -35.58 -1.16 -24.71
CA TRP A 543 -36.29 -0.19 -25.56
C TRP A 543 -37.31 -0.84 -26.48
N GLN A 544 -37.00 -1.99 -27.07
CA GLN A 544 -37.88 -2.70 -28.01
C GLN A 544 -38.91 -3.60 -27.32
N GLY A 545 -38.95 -3.62 -25.97
CA GLY A 545 -39.97 -4.32 -25.19
C GLY A 545 -39.99 -5.84 -25.40
N SER A 546 -38.86 -6.45 -25.75
CA SER A 546 -38.83 -7.82 -26.26
C SER A 546 -39.14 -8.87 -25.18
N THR A 547 -40.24 -9.60 -25.37
CA THR A 547 -40.53 -10.85 -24.66
C THR A 547 -39.57 -11.95 -25.15
N PRO A 548 -38.90 -12.71 -24.25
CA PRO A 548 -38.04 -13.82 -24.66
C PRO A 548 -38.83 -14.85 -25.49
N GLY A 549 -38.38 -15.15 -26.72
CA GLY A 549 -38.93 -16.22 -27.55
C GLY A 549 -39.78 -15.80 -28.77
N HIS A 550 -39.94 -14.51 -29.07
CA HIS A 550 -40.61 -14.09 -30.31
C HIS A 550 -39.69 -14.35 -31.54
N PRO A 551 -40.18 -14.87 -32.68
CA PRO A 551 -39.37 -15.02 -33.91
C PRO A 551 -38.76 -13.72 -34.45
N ASP A 552 -39.38 -12.56 -34.17
CA ASP A 552 -38.85 -11.22 -34.45
C ASP A 552 -38.10 -10.60 -33.27
N SER A 553 -37.83 -11.40 -32.24
CA SER A 553 -37.04 -10.97 -31.09
C SER A 553 -35.62 -10.64 -31.56
N PRO A 554 -34.99 -9.55 -31.06
CA PRO A 554 -33.57 -9.25 -31.28
C PRO A 554 -32.60 -10.31 -30.69
N PHE A 555 -33.13 -11.47 -30.29
CA PHE A 555 -32.43 -12.63 -29.73
C PHE A 555 -32.40 -13.82 -30.69
N ALA A 556 -32.76 -13.62 -31.97
CA ALA A 556 -32.47 -14.63 -32.98
C ALA A 556 -30.97 -15.00 -32.94
N PRO A 557 -30.58 -16.28 -33.18
CA PRO A 557 -29.19 -16.76 -33.24
C PRO A 557 -28.25 -16.02 -34.21
N LYS A 558 -28.74 -14.99 -34.91
CA LYS A 558 -28.04 -14.20 -35.94
C LYS A 558 -27.07 -13.16 -35.36
N GLU A 559 -27.30 -12.62 -34.16
CA GLU A 559 -26.34 -11.71 -33.50
C GLU A 559 -25.41 -12.50 -32.56
N GLN A 560 -24.48 -13.24 -33.16
CA GLN A 560 -23.39 -13.88 -32.43
C GLN A 560 -22.48 -12.81 -31.80
N VAL A 561 -21.84 -13.14 -30.68
CA VAL A 561 -20.80 -12.29 -30.10
C VAL A 561 -19.74 -12.02 -31.19
N PRO A 562 -19.38 -10.75 -31.46
CA PRO A 562 -18.37 -10.42 -32.46
C PRO A 562 -17.10 -11.23 -32.26
N GLU A 563 -16.51 -11.76 -33.33
CA GLU A 563 -15.35 -12.68 -33.26
C GLU A 563 -14.20 -12.10 -32.43
N ALA A 564 -13.96 -10.79 -32.54
CA ALA A 564 -12.96 -10.06 -31.76
C ALA A 564 -13.19 -10.11 -30.23
N LEU A 565 -14.44 -10.29 -29.79
CA LEU A 565 -14.83 -10.40 -28.38
C LEU A 565 -14.94 -11.85 -27.91
N VAL A 566 -15.08 -12.83 -28.81
CA VAL A 566 -15.23 -14.25 -28.46
C VAL A 566 -14.01 -14.77 -27.71
N SER A 567 -12.81 -14.54 -28.26
CA SER A 567 -11.56 -15.08 -27.73
C SER A 567 -11.18 -14.51 -26.34
N PRO A 568 -11.31 -13.19 -26.06
CA PRO A 568 -11.02 -12.65 -24.73
C PRO A 568 -12.20 -12.61 -23.75
N PHE A 569 -13.46 -12.50 -24.22
CA PHE A 569 -14.61 -12.19 -23.36
C PHE A 569 -15.81 -13.12 -23.52
N GLY A 570 -15.71 -14.21 -24.30
CA GLY A 570 -16.84 -15.10 -24.57
C GLY A 570 -17.51 -15.66 -23.29
N ARG A 571 -16.72 -15.93 -22.24
CA ARG A 571 -17.27 -16.38 -20.94
C ARG A 571 -17.98 -15.24 -20.19
N LEU A 572 -17.37 -14.05 -20.17
CA LEU A 572 -17.93 -12.83 -19.56
C LEU A 572 -19.26 -12.43 -20.21
N LEU A 573 -19.38 -12.59 -21.53
CA LEU A 573 -20.56 -12.19 -22.30
C LEU A 573 -21.59 -13.33 -22.48
N SER A 574 -21.39 -14.47 -21.83
CA SER A 574 -22.24 -15.67 -22.00
C SER A 574 -23.65 -15.53 -21.44
N GLY A 575 -23.89 -14.54 -20.57
CA GLY A 575 -25.15 -14.35 -19.84
C GLY A 575 -25.46 -15.43 -18.81
N ARG A 576 -24.50 -16.33 -18.52
CA ARG A 576 -24.64 -17.31 -17.45
C ARG A 576 -24.35 -16.68 -16.08
N PRO A 577 -24.86 -17.24 -14.96
CA PRO A 577 -24.54 -16.77 -13.61
C PRO A 577 -23.03 -16.66 -13.36
N GLU A 578 -22.25 -17.63 -13.84
CA GLU A 578 -20.79 -17.69 -13.63
C GLU A 578 -20.02 -16.58 -14.37
N ALA A 579 -20.63 -15.90 -15.35
CA ALA A 579 -20.00 -14.80 -16.08
C ALA A 579 -19.60 -13.64 -15.17
N THR A 580 -20.34 -13.42 -14.08
CA THR A 580 -20.00 -12.43 -13.05
C THR A 580 -18.70 -12.73 -12.32
N HIS A 581 -18.25 -13.99 -12.35
CA HIS A 581 -16.95 -14.37 -11.80
C HIS A 581 -15.79 -13.94 -12.72
N GLU A 582 -15.95 -14.11 -14.03
CA GLU A 582 -14.96 -13.74 -15.05
C GLU A 582 -14.61 -12.24 -14.99
N ALA A 583 -15.52 -11.41 -14.46
CA ALA A 583 -15.30 -9.98 -14.23
C ALA A 583 -14.06 -9.68 -13.36
N TRP A 584 -13.67 -10.60 -12.48
CA TRP A 584 -12.56 -10.41 -11.55
C TRP A 584 -11.24 -11.05 -12.00
N ILE A 585 -11.29 -11.93 -13.00
CA ILE A 585 -10.11 -12.59 -13.58
C ILE A 585 -9.63 -11.84 -14.83
N THR A 586 -10.54 -11.14 -15.51
CA THR A 586 -10.23 -10.29 -16.66
C THR A 586 -9.11 -9.31 -16.30
N ASP A 587 -8.15 -9.13 -17.20
CA ASP A 587 -7.04 -8.19 -17.01
C ASP A 587 -7.60 -6.78 -16.73
N PRO A 588 -7.34 -6.21 -15.54
CA PRO A 588 -7.89 -4.92 -15.15
C PRO A 588 -7.36 -3.76 -16.01
N THR A 589 -6.27 -3.96 -16.75
CA THR A 589 -5.76 -2.97 -17.72
C THR A 589 -6.55 -2.95 -19.03
N VAL A 590 -7.26 -4.04 -19.34
CA VAL A 590 -8.10 -4.16 -20.55
C VAL A 590 -9.53 -3.75 -20.25
N LEU A 591 -10.10 -4.27 -19.16
CA LEU A 591 -11.45 -3.95 -18.72
C LEU A 591 -11.49 -3.90 -17.18
N PRO A 592 -11.72 -2.73 -16.58
CA PRO A 592 -11.81 -2.61 -15.13
C PRO A 592 -12.86 -3.57 -14.55
N PRO A 593 -12.60 -4.24 -13.41
CA PRO A 593 -13.48 -5.31 -12.93
C PRO A 593 -14.95 -4.90 -12.73
N VAL A 594 -15.20 -3.65 -12.33
CA VAL A 594 -16.56 -3.13 -12.13
C VAL A 594 -17.29 -2.93 -13.47
N GLN A 595 -16.56 -2.54 -14.52
CA GLN A 595 -17.09 -2.46 -15.88
C GLN A 595 -17.38 -3.86 -16.45
N ALA A 596 -16.50 -4.83 -16.17
CA ALA A 596 -16.70 -6.23 -16.52
C ALA A 596 -17.95 -6.83 -15.83
N LEU A 597 -18.11 -6.53 -14.53
CA LEU A 597 -19.29 -6.94 -13.76
C LEU A 597 -20.58 -6.36 -14.35
N ALA A 598 -20.57 -5.07 -14.72
CA ALA A 598 -21.71 -4.44 -15.38
C ALA A 598 -22.05 -5.09 -16.74
N ALA A 599 -21.03 -5.47 -17.54
CA ALA A 599 -21.23 -6.19 -18.79
C ALA A 599 -21.85 -7.57 -18.56
N ALA A 600 -21.37 -8.33 -17.57
CA ALA A 600 -21.92 -9.63 -17.21
C ALA A 600 -23.39 -9.54 -16.76
N LEU A 601 -23.72 -8.58 -15.87
CA LEU A 601 -25.08 -8.35 -15.39
C LEU A 601 -26.03 -7.93 -16.52
N ALA A 602 -25.57 -7.06 -17.43
CA ALA A 602 -26.33 -6.68 -18.61
C ALA A 602 -26.63 -7.89 -19.51
N MET A 603 -25.64 -8.75 -19.78
CA MET A 603 -25.85 -9.94 -20.61
C MET A 603 -26.72 -11.00 -19.94
N GLN A 604 -26.68 -11.12 -18.61
CA GLN A 604 -27.61 -11.97 -17.86
C GLN A 604 -29.06 -11.49 -18.01
N GLU A 605 -29.30 -10.18 -17.94
CA GLU A 605 -30.65 -9.62 -18.17
C GLU A 605 -31.14 -9.88 -19.59
N VAL A 606 -30.26 -9.69 -20.57
CA VAL A 606 -30.55 -9.83 -22.00
C VAL A 606 -30.89 -11.27 -22.36
N LEU A 607 -30.07 -12.23 -21.90
CA LEU A 607 -30.19 -13.63 -22.32
C LEU A 607 -31.14 -14.45 -21.45
N ARG A 608 -31.41 -14.03 -20.21
CA ARG A 608 -32.32 -14.69 -19.24
C ARG A 608 -32.20 -16.22 -19.22
N LEU A 609 -30.97 -16.73 -19.22
CA LEU A 609 -30.70 -18.16 -19.22
C LEU A 609 -31.05 -18.83 -17.88
N ASP A 610 -31.19 -18.03 -16.83
CA ASP A 610 -31.59 -18.46 -15.48
C ASP A 610 -32.92 -17.78 -15.09
N ALA A 611 -33.70 -18.44 -14.23
CA ALA A 611 -34.96 -17.92 -13.70
C ALA A 611 -34.73 -16.77 -12.70
N ARG A 612 -33.53 -16.66 -12.13
CA ARG A 612 -33.18 -15.60 -11.18
C ARG A 612 -32.82 -14.31 -11.94
N PRO A 613 -33.38 -13.16 -11.54
CA PRO A 613 -32.98 -11.88 -12.12
C PRO A 613 -31.53 -11.56 -11.77
N PRO A 614 -30.80 -10.82 -12.63
CA PRO A 614 -29.46 -10.36 -12.34
C PRO A 614 -29.44 -9.50 -11.08
N ASN A 615 -28.44 -9.72 -10.23
CA ASN A 615 -28.28 -8.98 -8.98
C ASN A 615 -27.64 -7.60 -9.23
N TRP A 616 -28.44 -6.64 -9.68
CA TRP A 616 -27.98 -5.27 -9.94
C TRP A 616 -27.47 -4.53 -8.69
N SER A 617 -27.81 -4.99 -7.47
CA SER A 617 -27.31 -4.39 -6.22
C SER A 617 -25.80 -4.51 -6.05
N LEU A 618 -25.14 -5.40 -6.81
CA LEU A 618 -23.68 -5.52 -6.80
C LEU A 618 -23.00 -4.23 -7.32
N LEU A 619 -23.64 -3.49 -8.25
CA LEU A 619 -23.12 -2.20 -8.73
C LEU A 619 -23.29 -1.07 -7.70
N ASP A 620 -24.17 -1.24 -6.72
CA ASP A 620 -24.31 -0.30 -5.59
C ASP A 620 -23.15 -0.49 -4.60
N GLN A 621 -22.70 -1.75 -4.42
CA GLN A 621 -21.66 -2.13 -3.46
C GLN A 621 -20.23 -1.93 -3.99
N VAL A 622 -20.03 -1.98 -5.31
CA VAL A 622 -18.70 -1.81 -5.91
C VAL A 622 -18.60 -0.46 -6.65
N PRO A 623 -17.78 0.49 -6.17
CA PRO A 623 -17.69 1.80 -6.75
C PRO A 623 -17.04 1.76 -8.14
N CYS A 624 -17.65 2.45 -9.11
CA CYS A 624 -17.02 2.79 -10.37
C CYS A 624 -16.76 4.30 -10.41
N PHE A 625 -15.50 4.67 -10.58
CA PHE A 625 -15.10 6.09 -10.61
C PHE A 625 -15.15 6.70 -12.02
N THR A 626 -15.15 5.89 -13.08
CA THR A 626 -15.07 6.39 -14.46
C THR A 626 -16.41 6.43 -15.20
N LEU A 627 -17.41 5.66 -14.75
CA LEU A 627 -18.74 5.58 -15.38
C LEU A 627 -19.85 5.58 -14.34
N PRO A 628 -21.05 6.13 -14.65
CA PRO A 628 -22.19 6.15 -13.74
C PRO A 628 -22.96 4.81 -13.75
N LEU A 629 -22.26 3.68 -13.55
CA LEU A 629 -22.81 2.31 -13.74
C LEU A 629 -24.06 2.01 -12.89
N ARG A 630 -24.27 2.70 -11.77
CA ARG A 630 -25.49 2.56 -10.95
C ARG A 630 -26.77 2.91 -11.71
N LEU A 631 -26.68 3.78 -12.72
CA LEU A 631 -27.82 4.16 -13.56
C LEU A 631 -28.27 3.03 -14.52
N MET A 632 -27.48 1.95 -14.67
CA MET A 632 -27.86 0.77 -15.45
C MET A 632 -28.95 -0.07 -14.77
N LYS A 633 -29.12 0.08 -13.46
CA LYS A 633 -30.16 -0.63 -12.69
C LYS A 633 -31.53 -0.31 -13.28
N PRO A 634 -32.42 -1.31 -13.48
CA PRO A 634 -33.79 -1.03 -13.86
C PRO A 634 -34.41 -0.06 -12.86
N ALA A 635 -35.13 0.96 -13.33
CA ALA A 635 -36.00 1.73 -12.45
C ALA A 635 -36.93 0.73 -11.75
N SER A 636 -36.84 0.63 -10.42
CA SER A 636 -37.68 -0.27 -9.64
C SER A 636 -39.13 0.13 -9.89
N GLY A 637 -39.79 -0.58 -10.79
CA GLY A 637 -41.21 -0.42 -11.04
C GLY A 637 -41.97 -0.87 -9.80
N SER A 638 -42.21 0.05 -8.86
CA SER A 638 -43.47 0.01 -8.15
C SER A 638 -44.55 0.36 -9.18
N PRO A 639 -45.54 -0.51 -9.43
CA PRO A 639 -46.65 -0.20 -10.33
C PRO A 639 -47.44 1.07 -9.93
N ASP A 640 -47.24 1.56 -8.69
CA ASP A 640 -47.92 2.73 -8.14
C ASP A 640 -47.16 4.06 -8.31
N ASP A 641 -45.91 4.06 -8.79
CA ASP A 641 -45.14 5.31 -9.01
C ASP A 641 -45.37 5.91 -10.40
N LYS A 642 -46.62 5.79 -10.88
CA LYS A 642 -47.11 6.75 -11.87
C LYS A 642 -47.20 8.08 -11.14
N LEU A 643 -46.42 9.06 -11.60
CA LEU A 643 -46.63 10.48 -11.32
C LEU A 643 -48.13 10.79 -11.11
N PRO A 644 -48.53 11.53 -10.06
CA PRO A 644 -49.92 11.87 -9.84
C PRO A 644 -50.50 12.50 -11.11
N GLY A 645 -51.66 11.99 -11.50
CA GLY A 645 -52.18 12.02 -12.87
C GLY A 645 -52.15 13.37 -13.56
N ILE A 646 -51.60 13.38 -14.77
CA ILE A 646 -52.05 14.29 -15.82
C ILE A 646 -53.38 13.71 -16.33
N PRO A 647 -54.53 14.38 -16.13
CA PRO A 647 -55.80 13.87 -16.63
C PRO A 647 -55.79 13.90 -18.15
N THR A 648 -55.96 12.72 -18.74
CA THR A 648 -56.15 12.54 -20.17
C THR A 648 -57.54 13.08 -20.52
N VAL A 649 -57.60 14.27 -21.10
CA VAL A 649 -58.82 14.73 -21.80
C VAL A 649 -58.88 13.94 -23.11
N VAL A 650 -59.83 13.01 -23.18
CA VAL A 650 -60.22 12.36 -24.44
C VAL A 650 -61.21 13.30 -25.15
N PRO A 651 -61.12 13.46 -26.49
CA PRO A 651 -61.91 14.41 -27.27
C PRO A 651 -63.44 14.21 -27.18
#